data_AF-A0AAY4AY43-F1
#
_entry.id   AF-A0AAY4AY43-F1
#
_cell.length_a   1.000
_cell.length_b   1.000
_cell.length_c   1.000
_cell.angle_alpha   90.00
_cell.angle_beta   90.00
_cell.angle_gamma   90.00
#
_symmetry.space_group_name_H-M   'P 1'
#
loop_
_entity.id
_entity.type
_entity.pdbx_description
1 polymer ?
#
loop_
_entity_poly.entity_id
_entity_poly.type
_entity_poly.pdbx_seq_one_letter_code
_entity_poly.pdbx_strand_id
1 'polypeptide(L)'
;VSVYSLFLIVPCSPCAGSRSALNDFQRSEGRELEPRSWNADRVRVIPGLTLEQCAQRCTESVDCRAFNYETRPTITCKQLPWVGDGDNAEVKRNVNCDLYEMKVYVRKCIVGKGENYRGKVSVTKNGHKCQQWWSKFPHDHRRYTPTATNGLELNYCRNPDGDPIGPWCYTTHPEHRYESCNIPQCKDEVCITCNGEDYRGQVDHTINGRECQRWDQQHPHQHIYQPEKYPEKSLDDNYCRNPDASPVPWCYTTDPAVERESCDIRKCTEAPKRRLRSSYTTNCFRGRGEDYRGKVNETTSGISCQRWDDQSPHKHPFYPHIYECKGLEENYCRNPDGSEAPWCFTSVSEMRTGLCLQIKRCADDIEAEDCYHEIGKNYRGVVHKTRKGINCQKWSVNTPHQTKINPKTHPDANLTENYCRNPDGDQHGPWCYTTDPKTEFDYCAIKQCAGERVSIINTPEKVEFTECGKRDDRSSSKARIVGGSPGNSPWTVSLRDRKGNHFCGGSLVNSKWVISTKQCFSSCHVDLTGYSTVMGTLFRDPKEGEPDRQSIPLTKIVCGPTESHLAMLQLETPVQFNERVSQICLPPERYIVPEGTDCEIAGWGETKGTGDESLLNVAQMPVLSNAECNKYFRGRVKDNEMCTSSFQAGVGACERDYGGPLACQTSDCWVLEGVIIPMRRCGHPGQPNIFIRVSFYVDWIKKVMVMNDERP
;
A
#
# COMPACT_ATOMS: atom_id res chain seq x y z
N VAL A 1 -9.53 -40.74 55.25
CA VAL A 1 -8.86 -39.68 54.47
C VAL A 1 -9.91 -39.04 53.58
N SER A 2 -10.57 -37.98 54.07
CA SER A 2 -11.56 -37.22 53.30
C SER A 2 -10.85 -36.08 52.59
N VAL A 3 -10.92 -36.05 51.27
CA VAL A 3 -10.41 -34.94 50.46
C VAL A 3 -11.60 -34.07 50.06
N TYR A 4 -11.61 -32.85 50.58
CA TYR A 4 -12.48 -31.77 50.14
C TYR A 4 -11.99 -31.28 48.77
N SER A 5 -12.83 -31.40 47.73
CA SER A 5 -12.60 -30.72 46.46
C SER A 5 -13.05 -29.26 46.58
N LEU A 6 -12.09 -28.34 46.69
CA LEU A 6 -12.33 -26.91 46.48
C LEU A 6 -12.70 -26.68 45.00
N PHE A 7 -13.89 -26.14 44.76
CA PHE A 7 -14.22 -25.50 43.48
C PHE A 7 -13.40 -24.20 43.36
N LEU A 8 -12.35 -24.23 42.55
CA LEU A 8 -11.68 -23.04 42.04
C LEU A 8 -12.62 -22.34 41.07
N ILE A 9 -13.17 -21.20 41.49
CA ILE A 9 -13.78 -20.23 40.59
C ILE A 9 -12.65 -19.61 39.76
N VAL A 10 -12.50 -20.09 38.52
CA VAL A 10 -11.67 -19.45 37.51
C VAL A 10 -12.34 -18.12 37.15
N PRO A 11 -11.64 -16.96 37.18
CA PRO A 11 -12.21 -15.73 36.67
C PRO A 11 -12.35 -15.88 35.16
N CYS A 12 -13.61 -15.91 34.72
CA CYS A 12 -14.02 -15.90 33.33
C CYS A 12 -13.33 -14.73 32.61
N SER A 13 -12.81 -15.00 31.40
CA SER A 13 -12.47 -13.99 30.40
C SER A 13 -13.55 -12.90 30.33
N PRO A 14 -13.20 -11.63 30.01
CA PRO A 14 -14.17 -10.55 30.02
C PRO A 14 -15.37 -10.93 29.16
N CYS A 15 -16.55 -10.84 29.77
CA CYS A 15 -17.82 -11.15 29.12
C CYS A 15 -17.89 -10.43 27.77
N ALA A 16 -18.22 -11.19 26.72
CA ALA A 16 -18.62 -10.62 25.44
C ALA A 16 -19.81 -9.66 25.68
N GLY A 17 -19.53 -8.35 25.63
CA GLY A 17 -20.51 -7.29 25.93
C GLY A 17 -20.08 -6.23 26.97
N SER A 18 -18.90 -6.30 27.60
CA SER A 18 -18.47 -5.25 28.54
C SER A 18 -17.83 -4.04 27.82
N ARG A 19 -18.36 -2.83 28.07
CA ARG A 19 -17.72 -1.55 27.73
C ARG A 19 -16.26 -1.54 28.20
N SER A 20 -15.34 -1.17 27.32
CA SER A 20 -13.93 -1.07 27.70
C SER A 20 -13.69 0.11 28.64
N ALA A 21 -12.92 -0.11 29.71
CA ALA A 21 -12.49 0.94 30.63
C ALA A 21 -11.54 1.94 29.95
N LEU A 22 -10.86 1.54 28.87
CA LEU A 22 -9.98 2.40 28.09
C LEU A 22 -10.72 3.56 27.41
N ASN A 23 -12.04 3.48 27.24
CA ASN A 23 -12.83 4.59 26.73
C ASN A 23 -12.71 5.84 27.60
N ASP A 24 -12.48 5.67 28.91
CA ASP A 24 -12.34 6.78 29.86
C ASP A 24 -10.98 7.48 29.78
N PHE A 25 -10.03 6.94 29.02
CA PHE A 25 -8.65 7.42 28.96
C PHE A 25 -8.30 7.97 27.58
N GLN A 26 -7.52 9.06 27.59
CA GLN A 26 -6.80 9.58 26.44
C GLN A 26 -5.42 8.95 26.41
N ARG A 27 -5.03 8.35 25.28
CA ARG A 27 -3.71 7.73 25.11
C ARG A 27 -2.71 8.72 24.53
N SER A 28 -1.50 8.72 25.09
CA SER A 28 -0.31 9.37 24.55
C SER A 28 0.76 8.31 24.31
N GLU A 29 0.96 7.92 23.05
CA GLU A 29 1.92 6.87 22.67
C GLU A 29 3.37 7.31 22.87
N GLY A 30 4.20 6.41 23.41
CA GLY A 30 5.63 6.66 23.62
C GLY A 30 5.91 7.79 24.61
N ARG A 31 5.00 7.97 25.56
CA ARG A 31 5.06 9.00 26.61
C ARG A 31 4.90 8.36 27.98
N GLU A 32 5.58 8.94 28.96
CA GLU A 32 5.46 8.58 30.37
C GLU A 32 5.19 9.85 31.17
N LEU A 33 4.26 9.76 32.13
CA LEU A 33 4.06 10.79 33.12
C LEU A 33 5.01 10.56 34.29
N GLU A 34 6.07 11.35 34.39
CA GLU A 34 7.04 11.24 35.47
C GLU A 34 6.65 12.14 36.66
N PRO A 35 6.50 11.60 37.89
CA PRO A 35 6.33 12.42 39.08
C PRO A 35 7.55 13.29 39.34
N ARG A 36 7.34 14.49 39.90
CA ARG A 36 8.45 15.22 40.54
C ARG A 36 8.99 14.43 41.74
N SER A 37 10.26 14.63 42.08
CA SER A 37 10.98 13.83 43.10
C SER A 37 10.27 13.71 44.45
N TRP A 38 9.62 14.78 44.94
CA TRP A 38 8.89 14.81 46.20
C TRP A 38 7.54 14.06 46.19
N ASN A 39 7.14 13.56 45.03
CA ASN A 39 5.86 12.89 44.78
C ASN A 39 6.01 11.42 44.36
N ALA A 40 7.23 10.93 44.17
CA ALA A 40 7.51 9.60 43.63
C ALA A 40 6.86 8.46 44.44
N ASP A 41 6.80 8.59 45.78
CA ASP A 41 6.24 7.57 46.69
C ASP A 41 4.73 7.36 46.54
N ARG A 42 4.02 8.25 45.84
CA ARG A 42 2.57 8.18 45.63
C ARG A 42 2.19 7.38 44.39
N VAL A 43 3.16 6.94 43.59
CA VAL A 43 2.92 6.11 42.41
C VAL A 43 2.70 4.67 42.84
N ARG A 44 1.54 4.09 42.48
CA ARG A 44 1.24 2.68 42.76
C ARG A 44 1.68 1.82 41.60
N VAL A 45 2.74 1.03 41.81
CA VAL A 45 3.29 0.13 40.81
C VAL A 45 2.67 -1.26 40.97
N ILE A 46 2.03 -1.76 39.91
CA ILE A 46 1.33 -3.05 39.90
C ILE A 46 1.85 -3.89 38.72
N PRO A 47 2.63 -4.95 38.98
CA PRO A 47 3.18 -5.79 37.92
C PRO A 47 2.12 -6.75 37.35
N GLY A 48 2.25 -7.10 36.07
CA GLY A 48 1.53 -8.21 35.46
C GLY A 48 0.04 -7.99 35.14
N LEU A 49 -0.46 -6.75 35.19
CA LEU A 49 -1.81 -6.43 34.73
C LEU A 49 -1.86 -6.25 33.21
N THR A 50 -2.94 -6.76 32.59
CA THR A 50 -3.25 -6.37 31.20
C THR A 50 -3.64 -4.89 31.14
N LEU A 51 -3.54 -4.29 29.97
CA LEU A 51 -3.91 -2.88 29.76
C LEU A 51 -5.35 -2.60 30.21
N GLU A 52 -6.29 -3.47 29.84
CA GLU A 52 -7.70 -3.36 30.22
C GLU A 52 -7.91 -3.45 31.74
N GLN A 53 -7.20 -4.38 32.41
CA GLN A 53 -7.28 -4.53 33.86
C GLN A 53 -6.67 -3.32 34.60
N CYS A 54 -5.59 -2.75 34.07
CA CYS A 54 -4.98 -1.54 34.61
C CYS A 54 -5.93 -0.35 34.51
N ALA A 55 -6.60 -0.19 33.36
CA ALA A 55 -7.62 0.83 33.14
C ALA A 55 -8.82 0.64 34.08
N GLN A 56 -9.38 -0.57 34.16
CA GLN A 56 -10.52 -0.87 35.04
C GLN A 56 -10.21 -0.54 36.51
N ARG A 57 -9.06 -0.98 37.02
CA ARG A 57 -8.64 -0.67 38.39
C ARG A 57 -8.41 0.81 38.63
N CYS A 58 -7.96 1.55 37.61
CA CYS A 58 -7.79 2.99 37.70
C CYS A 58 -9.15 3.69 37.76
N THR A 59 -10.11 3.31 36.90
CA THR A 59 -11.47 3.87 36.90
C THR A 59 -12.21 3.63 38.22
N GLU A 60 -12.00 2.48 38.86
CA GLU A 60 -12.59 2.18 40.17
C GLU A 60 -11.90 2.90 41.34
N SER A 61 -10.69 3.44 41.12
CA SER A 61 -9.90 4.09 42.15
C SER A 61 -10.17 5.60 42.18
N VAL A 62 -10.65 6.10 43.31
CA VAL A 62 -10.86 7.54 43.55
C VAL A 62 -9.55 8.34 43.44
N ASP A 63 -8.43 7.71 43.77
CA ASP A 63 -7.11 8.35 43.74
C ASP A 63 -6.48 8.33 42.34
N CYS A 64 -6.91 7.48 41.41
CA CYS A 64 -6.24 7.34 40.12
C CYS A 64 -6.77 8.36 39.10
N ARG A 65 -5.85 9.06 38.42
CA ARG A 65 -6.19 10.02 37.35
C ARG A 65 -5.46 9.73 36.04
N ALA A 66 -4.35 9.01 36.12
CA ALA A 66 -3.60 8.54 34.97
C ALA A 66 -2.88 7.23 35.30
N PHE A 67 -2.43 6.50 34.29
CA PHE A 67 -1.50 5.41 34.46
C PHE A 67 -0.48 5.35 33.33
N ASN A 68 0.75 4.97 33.69
CA ASN A 68 1.80 4.61 32.74
C ASN A 68 1.75 3.10 32.53
N TYR A 69 1.64 2.66 31.27
CA TYR A 69 1.68 1.26 30.89
C TYR A 69 3.01 0.95 30.22
N GLU A 70 3.91 0.30 30.96
CA GLU A 70 5.27 -0.02 30.52
C GLU A 70 5.32 -1.47 30.02
N THR A 71 5.79 -1.67 28.80
CA THR A 71 5.76 -3.00 28.15
C THR A 71 7.11 -3.72 28.18
N ARG A 72 8.21 -3.00 28.47
CA ARG A 72 9.58 -3.53 28.56
C ARG A 72 10.31 -2.87 29.73
N PRO A 73 11.10 -3.61 30.54
CA PRO A 73 11.47 -5.03 30.40
C PRO A 73 10.38 -6.02 30.86
N THR A 74 9.45 -5.58 31.70
CA THR A 74 8.30 -6.38 32.17
C THR A 74 7.04 -5.53 32.15
N ILE A 75 5.90 -6.16 31.86
CA ILE A 75 4.60 -5.48 31.85
C ILE A 75 4.27 -4.92 33.22
N THR A 76 4.19 -3.59 33.31
CA THR A 76 3.99 -2.86 34.57
C THR A 76 2.96 -1.75 34.41
N CYS A 77 1.97 -1.73 35.28
CA CYS A 77 0.95 -0.69 35.40
C CYS A 77 1.35 0.25 36.55
N LYS A 78 1.70 1.50 36.26
CA LYS A 78 2.00 2.52 37.30
C LYS A 78 0.83 3.48 37.37
N GLN A 79 -0.01 3.40 38.40
CA GLN A 79 -1.14 4.30 38.61
C GLN A 79 -0.67 5.59 39.29
N LEU A 80 -1.12 6.74 38.78
CA LEU A 80 -0.77 8.08 39.24
C LEU A 80 -2.01 8.87 39.66
N PRO A 81 -1.92 9.66 40.74
CA PRO A 81 -3.02 10.48 41.23
C PRO A 81 -3.14 11.86 40.59
N TRP A 82 -2.38 12.11 39.52
CA TRP A 82 -2.41 13.36 38.77
C TRP A 82 -2.34 13.07 37.28
N VAL A 83 -2.72 14.08 36.49
CA VAL A 83 -2.49 14.15 35.05
C VAL A 83 -1.30 15.07 34.78
N GLY A 84 -0.81 15.14 33.54
CA GLY A 84 0.23 16.06 33.12
C GLY A 84 -0.19 17.52 33.30
N ASP A 85 0.22 18.12 34.42
CA ASP A 85 -0.12 19.50 34.75
C ASP A 85 1.08 20.43 34.95
N GLY A 86 2.31 19.90 34.85
CA GLY A 86 3.55 20.66 35.02
C GLY A 86 3.91 20.94 36.48
N ASP A 87 2.95 20.88 37.40
CA ASP A 87 3.16 21.12 38.83
C ASP A 87 3.57 19.83 39.55
N ASN A 88 2.78 18.77 39.42
CA ASN A 88 2.96 17.52 40.18
C ASN A 88 3.77 16.47 39.40
N ALA A 89 3.56 16.44 38.08
CA ALA A 89 4.18 15.49 37.16
C ALA A 89 4.35 16.11 35.78
N GLU A 90 5.35 15.62 35.04
CA GLU A 90 5.72 16.11 33.72
C GLU A 90 5.68 14.97 32.70
N VAL A 91 5.12 15.24 31.52
CA VAL A 91 5.03 14.25 30.44
C VAL A 91 6.37 14.22 29.69
N LYS A 92 7.08 13.11 29.77
CA LYS A 92 8.34 12.89 29.06
C LYS A 92 8.18 11.85 27.96
N ARG A 93 9.15 11.83 27.04
CA ARG A 93 9.20 10.83 25.97
C ARG A 93 9.80 9.54 26.51
N ASN A 94 9.09 8.44 26.40
CA ASN A 94 9.57 7.09 26.71
C ASN A 94 8.94 6.10 25.73
N VAL A 95 9.74 5.58 24.79
CA VAL A 95 9.25 4.68 23.72
C VAL A 95 8.78 3.31 24.23
N ASN A 96 9.10 2.94 25.47
CA ASN A 96 8.69 1.66 26.07
C ASN A 96 7.40 1.78 26.89
N CYS A 97 6.83 2.98 26.98
CA CYS A 97 5.70 3.30 27.82
C CYS A 97 4.66 4.13 27.07
N ASP A 98 3.39 3.77 27.29
CA ASP A 98 2.26 4.58 26.88
C ASP A 98 1.57 5.18 28.10
N LEU A 99 1.25 6.47 28.01
CA LEU A 99 0.56 7.23 29.05
C LEU A 99 -0.93 7.25 28.76
N TYR A 100 -1.75 6.90 29.75
CA TYR A 100 -3.20 6.96 29.69
C TYR A 100 -3.71 7.92 30.76
N GLU A 101 -4.34 9.02 30.34
CA GLU A 101 -4.88 10.05 31.25
C GLU A 101 -6.40 10.07 31.19
N MET A 102 -7.07 10.11 32.34
CA MET A 102 -8.53 10.13 32.37
C MET A 102 -9.09 11.38 31.69
N LYS A 103 -9.92 11.19 30.65
CA LYS A 103 -10.50 12.24 29.81
C LYS A 103 -11.21 13.32 30.61
N VAL A 104 -11.91 12.95 31.69
CA VAL A 104 -12.64 13.90 32.54
C VAL A 104 -11.75 14.97 33.18
N TYR A 105 -10.46 14.69 33.41
CA TYR A 105 -9.49 15.62 34.01
C TYR A 105 -8.72 16.43 32.96
N VAL A 106 -8.53 15.90 31.76
CA VAL A 106 -7.73 16.56 30.70
C VAL A 106 -8.57 17.31 29.65
N ARG A 107 -9.87 16.98 29.51
CA ARG A 107 -10.78 17.66 28.57
C ARG A 107 -10.98 19.13 28.94
N LYS A 108 -11.01 19.96 27.90
CA LYS A 108 -11.29 21.41 28.00
C LYS A 108 -12.76 21.76 27.75
N CYS A 109 -13.54 20.81 27.26
CA CYS A 109 -14.95 20.91 26.96
C CYS A 109 -15.81 20.00 27.86
N ILE A 110 -17.14 20.17 27.79
CA ILE A 110 -18.12 19.33 28.46
C ILE A 110 -18.91 18.45 27.48
N VAL A 111 -19.36 17.30 27.97
CA VAL A 111 -20.31 16.40 27.28
C VAL A 111 -21.63 16.43 28.05
N GLY A 112 -22.75 16.59 27.33
CA GLY A 112 -24.07 16.71 27.92
C GLY A 112 -24.13 17.91 28.87
N LYS A 113 -24.50 17.67 30.13
CA LYS A 113 -24.56 18.72 31.16
C LYS A 113 -23.23 18.97 31.88
N GLY A 114 -22.19 18.17 31.63
CA GLY A 114 -20.90 18.34 32.30
C GLY A 114 -20.88 17.91 33.77
N GLU A 115 -21.75 17.00 34.21
CA GLU A 115 -21.78 16.46 35.59
C GLU A 115 -20.46 15.75 35.96
N ASN A 116 -19.86 15.06 34.97
CA ASN A 116 -18.59 14.36 35.12
C ASN A 116 -17.37 15.23 34.78
N TYR A 117 -17.54 16.52 34.49
CA TYR A 117 -16.43 17.41 34.19
C TYR A 117 -15.51 17.57 35.41
N ARG A 118 -14.20 17.35 35.22
CA ARG A 118 -13.18 17.50 36.27
C ARG A 118 -12.02 18.42 35.88
N GLY A 119 -12.17 19.21 34.81
CA GLY A 119 -11.14 20.17 34.39
C GLY A 119 -10.93 21.33 35.39
N LYS A 120 -9.95 22.18 35.09
CA LYS A 120 -9.39 23.19 36.01
C LYS A 120 -9.93 24.62 35.82
N VAL A 121 -11.01 24.82 35.06
CA VAL A 121 -11.62 26.16 34.89
C VAL A 121 -12.06 26.68 36.26
N SER A 122 -11.60 27.88 36.62
CA SER A 122 -11.80 28.50 37.95
C SER A 122 -12.24 29.98 37.85
N VAL A 123 -12.74 30.37 36.68
CA VAL A 123 -13.23 31.72 36.38
C VAL A 123 -14.57 31.59 35.65
N THR A 124 -15.52 32.45 35.99
CA THR A 124 -16.86 32.46 35.42
C THR A 124 -16.89 33.12 34.05
N LYS A 125 -18.02 33.03 33.34
CA LYS A 125 -18.22 33.65 32.02
C LYS A 125 -17.96 35.17 31.98
N ASN A 126 -18.20 35.89 33.09
CA ASN A 126 -17.97 37.33 33.20
C ASN A 126 -16.60 37.66 33.81
N GLY A 127 -15.71 36.68 33.98
CA GLY A 127 -14.37 36.90 34.51
C GLY A 127 -14.28 36.91 36.04
N HIS A 128 -15.33 36.55 36.77
CA HIS A 128 -15.25 36.47 38.23
C HIS A 128 -14.51 35.20 38.66
N LYS A 129 -13.55 35.36 39.58
CA LYS A 129 -12.80 34.22 40.12
C LYS A 129 -13.72 33.39 41.02
N CYS A 130 -13.65 32.06 40.88
CA CYS A 130 -14.42 31.15 41.71
C CYS A 130 -13.94 31.13 43.16
N GLN A 131 -14.89 31.08 44.09
CA GLN A 131 -14.70 30.76 45.50
C GLN A 131 -14.38 29.26 45.66
N GLN A 132 -13.50 28.94 46.59
CA GLN A 132 -13.19 27.54 46.92
C GLN A 132 -14.40 26.83 47.54
N TRP A 133 -14.66 25.59 47.14
CA TRP A 133 -15.82 24.82 47.58
C TRP A 133 -15.86 24.52 49.09
N TRP A 134 -14.72 24.57 49.79
CA TRP A 134 -14.69 24.48 51.25
C TRP A 134 -14.81 25.84 51.95
N SER A 135 -14.61 26.95 51.24
CA SER A 135 -14.72 28.30 51.82
C SER A 135 -16.17 28.65 52.08
N LYS A 136 -16.44 29.36 53.17
CA LYS A 136 -17.76 29.94 53.49
C LYS A 136 -17.83 31.44 53.22
N PHE A 137 -16.80 32.01 52.60
CA PHE A 137 -16.69 33.44 52.32
C PHE A 137 -16.22 33.68 50.87
N PRO A 138 -16.79 34.68 50.14
CA PRO A 138 -17.85 35.60 50.57
C PRO A 138 -19.25 34.98 50.69
N HIS A 139 -19.50 33.84 50.07
CA HIS A 139 -20.81 33.19 50.09
C HIS A 139 -20.82 31.94 50.97
N ASP A 140 -21.62 31.93 52.04
CA ASP A 140 -21.86 30.68 52.79
C ASP A 140 -22.75 29.75 51.96
N HIS A 141 -22.32 28.50 51.81
CA HIS A 141 -23.07 27.44 51.15
C HIS A 141 -22.91 26.11 51.88
N ARG A 142 -24.01 25.43 52.17
CA ARG A 142 -24.02 24.15 52.92
C ARG A 142 -24.39 22.94 52.07
N ARG A 143 -25.06 23.16 50.94
CA ARG A 143 -25.57 22.07 50.08
C ARG A 143 -24.47 21.37 49.27
N TYR A 144 -23.51 22.13 48.76
CA TYR A 144 -22.42 21.61 47.93
C TYR A 144 -21.09 21.88 48.64
N THR A 145 -20.56 20.85 49.29
CA THR A 145 -19.29 20.88 50.01
C THR A 145 -18.42 19.70 49.58
N PRO A 146 -17.09 19.84 49.53
CA PRO A 146 -16.20 18.77 49.09
C PRO A 146 -16.37 17.49 49.89
N THR A 147 -16.51 16.38 49.18
CA THR A 147 -16.40 15.02 49.72
C THR A 147 -15.35 14.26 48.93
N ALA A 148 -14.94 13.08 49.40
CA ALA A 148 -13.96 12.26 48.69
C ALA A 148 -14.39 11.87 47.27
N THR A 149 -15.70 11.85 46.97
CA THR A 149 -16.25 11.27 45.74
C THR A 149 -16.94 12.28 44.82
N ASN A 150 -17.31 13.46 45.29
CA ASN A 150 -18.09 14.42 44.50
C ASN A 150 -17.24 15.31 43.57
N GLY A 151 -15.91 15.24 43.66
CA GLY A 151 -14.99 15.95 42.77
C GLY A 151 -15.02 17.47 42.87
N LEU A 152 -15.59 18.04 43.95
CA LEU A 152 -15.59 19.48 44.23
C LEU A 152 -14.20 19.93 44.72
N GLU A 153 -13.22 19.87 43.82
CA GLU A 153 -11.82 20.21 44.08
C GLU A 153 -11.56 21.71 43.95
N LEU A 154 -10.78 22.25 44.89
CA LEU A 154 -10.35 23.65 44.91
C LEU A 154 -11.52 24.62 44.71
N ASN A 155 -11.42 25.49 43.71
CA ASN A 155 -12.46 26.41 43.26
C ASN A 155 -12.85 26.11 41.80
N TYR A 156 -12.67 24.88 41.33
CA TYR A 156 -12.93 24.55 39.93
C TYR A 156 -14.43 24.45 39.65
N CYS A 157 -14.86 24.88 38.47
CA CYS A 157 -16.26 24.82 38.05
C CYS A 157 -16.76 23.38 37.96
N ARG A 158 -17.94 23.11 38.53
CA ARG A 158 -18.56 21.78 38.60
C ARG A 158 -20.06 21.90 38.40
N ASN A 159 -20.73 20.80 38.10
CA ASN A 159 -22.18 20.75 37.96
C ASN A 159 -22.81 19.71 38.91
N PRO A 160 -22.81 19.97 40.24
CA PRO A 160 -23.28 19.00 41.23
C PRO A 160 -24.81 18.84 41.28
N ASP A 161 -25.56 19.68 40.57
CA ASP A 161 -27.02 19.73 40.55
C ASP A 161 -27.63 19.42 39.18
N GLY A 162 -26.81 19.08 38.19
CA GLY A 162 -27.27 18.71 36.85
C GLY A 162 -27.95 19.87 36.12
N ASP A 163 -27.48 21.10 36.35
CA ASP A 163 -27.95 22.31 35.70
C ASP A 163 -27.80 22.17 34.16
N PRO A 164 -28.87 22.41 33.37
CA PRO A 164 -28.80 22.33 31.91
C PRO A 164 -27.85 23.35 31.26
N ILE A 165 -27.50 24.45 31.94
CA ILE A 165 -26.54 25.45 31.48
C ILE A 165 -25.11 24.91 31.58
N GLY A 166 -24.86 23.96 32.48
CA GLY A 166 -23.57 23.30 32.66
C GLY A 166 -22.80 23.77 33.91
N PRO A 167 -21.48 23.53 33.98
CA PRO A 167 -20.69 23.79 35.18
C PRO A 167 -20.68 25.25 35.62
N TRP A 168 -20.78 25.44 36.94
CA TRP A 168 -20.80 26.73 37.61
C TRP A 168 -19.91 26.70 38.85
N CYS A 169 -19.71 27.86 39.46
CA CYS A 169 -19.03 27.97 40.75
C CYS A 169 -19.64 29.12 41.58
N TYR A 170 -19.47 29.07 42.89
CA TYR A 170 -19.64 30.27 43.73
C TYR A 170 -18.57 31.28 43.36
N THR A 171 -18.88 32.57 43.33
CA THR A 171 -17.90 33.59 42.91
C THR A 171 -17.24 34.27 44.11
N THR A 172 -16.09 34.89 43.90
CA THR A 172 -15.45 35.76 44.90
C THR A 172 -16.05 37.18 44.92
N HIS A 173 -16.99 37.49 44.02
CA HIS A 173 -17.66 38.77 43.96
C HIS A 173 -18.86 38.80 44.94
N PRO A 174 -18.94 39.77 45.87
CA PRO A 174 -20.00 39.79 46.90
C PRO A 174 -21.43 39.88 46.36
N GLU A 175 -21.61 40.52 45.19
CA GLU A 175 -22.94 40.72 44.58
C GLU A 175 -23.38 39.57 43.66
N HIS A 176 -22.45 38.71 43.24
CA HIS A 176 -22.73 37.59 42.33
C HIS A 176 -22.49 36.27 43.06
N ARG A 177 -23.54 35.69 43.65
CA ARG A 177 -23.41 34.49 44.50
C ARG A 177 -22.80 33.29 43.77
N TYR A 178 -23.35 32.94 42.63
CA TYR A 178 -22.86 31.87 41.77
C TYR A 178 -23.06 32.26 40.32
N GLU A 179 -22.24 31.71 39.44
CA GLU A 179 -22.32 31.97 38.02
C GLU A 179 -21.79 30.79 37.20
N SER A 180 -22.36 30.60 36.01
CA SER A 180 -21.85 29.64 35.02
C SER A 180 -20.46 30.00 34.52
N CYS A 181 -19.65 28.97 34.28
CA CYS A 181 -18.31 29.13 33.74
C CYS A 181 -18.26 29.10 32.21
N ASN A 182 -19.40 28.89 31.54
CA ASN A 182 -19.52 28.89 30.08
C ASN A 182 -18.46 28.01 29.38
N ILE A 183 -18.26 26.79 29.92
CA ILE A 183 -17.36 25.81 29.35
C ILE A 183 -18.00 25.27 28.06
N PRO A 184 -17.29 25.29 26.92
CA PRO A 184 -17.88 24.90 25.64
C PRO A 184 -18.28 23.42 25.62
N GLN A 185 -19.34 23.10 24.89
CA GLN A 185 -19.67 21.72 24.55
C GLN A 185 -18.59 21.17 23.61
N CYS A 186 -18.21 19.90 23.75
CA CYS A 186 -17.18 19.31 22.90
C CYS A 186 -17.56 19.36 21.40
N LYS A 187 -18.86 19.33 21.09
CA LYS A 187 -19.37 19.46 19.71
C LYS A 187 -19.25 20.87 19.10
N ASP A 188 -19.04 21.87 19.95
CA ASP A 188 -18.96 23.29 19.58
C ASP A 188 -17.55 23.87 19.75
N GLU A 189 -16.67 23.19 20.49
CA GLU A 189 -15.28 23.63 20.74
C GLU A 189 -14.45 23.64 19.43
N VAL A 190 -14.52 22.55 18.66
CA VAL A 190 -13.88 22.43 17.36
C VAL A 190 -14.97 22.20 16.33
N CYS A 191 -15.07 23.12 15.36
CA CYS A 191 -16.05 23.01 14.29
C CYS A 191 -15.48 22.22 13.10
N ILE A 192 -16.37 21.60 12.32
CA ILE A 192 -16.01 20.93 11.07
C ILE A 192 -16.06 21.93 9.91
N THR A 193 -15.06 21.85 9.04
CA THR A 193 -15.09 22.39 7.68
C THR A 193 -15.38 21.27 6.70
N CYS A 194 -16.10 21.55 5.62
CA CYS A 194 -16.41 20.54 4.62
C CYS A 194 -17.15 19.35 5.26
N ASN A 195 -16.62 18.14 5.10
CA ASN A 195 -17.17 16.92 5.70
C ASN A 195 -16.42 16.50 6.98
N GLY A 196 -15.46 17.30 7.46
CA GLY A 196 -14.74 17.03 8.71
C GLY A 196 -13.63 15.98 8.62
N GLU A 197 -12.98 15.81 7.46
CA GLU A 197 -11.80 14.93 7.31
C GLU A 197 -10.61 15.38 8.18
N ASP A 198 -10.41 16.70 8.31
CA ASP A 198 -9.39 17.32 9.16
C ASP A 198 -9.87 17.54 10.60
N TYR A 199 -11.06 17.04 10.96
CA TYR A 199 -11.59 17.20 12.30
C TYR A 199 -10.73 16.45 13.32
N ARG A 200 -10.29 17.16 14.36
CA ARG A 200 -9.46 16.63 15.46
C ARG A 200 -10.04 16.97 16.84
N GLY A 201 -11.34 17.22 16.91
CA GLY A 201 -12.03 17.50 18.17
C GLY A 201 -12.24 16.23 19.03
N GLN A 202 -12.72 16.45 20.25
CA GLN A 202 -12.81 15.43 21.31
C GLN A 202 -14.21 14.83 21.51
N VAL A 203 -15.10 15.00 20.52
CA VAL A 203 -16.43 14.38 20.51
C VAL A 203 -16.28 12.86 20.40
N ASP A 204 -16.88 12.14 21.34
CA ASP A 204 -16.80 10.68 21.51
C ASP A 204 -18.19 10.03 21.64
N HIS A 205 -19.24 10.79 21.30
CA HIS A 205 -20.62 10.31 21.28
C HIS A 205 -21.29 10.66 19.95
N THR A 206 -22.16 9.76 19.51
CA THR A 206 -22.94 9.91 18.29
C THR A 206 -24.08 10.93 18.47
N ILE A 207 -24.78 11.26 17.38
CA ILE A 207 -25.95 12.15 17.40
C ILE A 207 -27.05 11.69 18.37
N ASN A 208 -27.17 10.39 18.59
CA ASN A 208 -28.15 9.80 19.51
C ASN A 208 -27.58 9.53 20.90
N GLY A 209 -26.38 10.03 21.20
CA GLY A 209 -25.73 9.88 22.50
C GLY A 209 -25.15 8.49 22.76
N ARG A 210 -24.97 7.65 21.73
CA ARG A 210 -24.23 6.38 21.88
C ARG A 210 -22.75 6.68 22.00
N GLU A 211 -22.07 5.99 22.89
CA GLU A 211 -20.64 6.14 23.05
C GLU A 211 -19.90 5.46 21.88
N CYS A 212 -18.85 6.11 21.41
CA CYS A 212 -18.01 5.57 20.36
C CYS A 212 -17.11 4.44 20.89
N GLN A 213 -16.95 3.39 20.07
CA GLN A 213 -15.91 2.37 20.21
C GLN A 213 -14.54 3.00 19.88
N ARG A 214 -13.48 2.57 20.57
CA ARG A 214 -12.13 3.01 20.24
C ARG A 214 -11.65 2.44 18.91
N TRP A 215 -10.95 3.25 18.13
CA TRP A 215 -10.39 2.83 16.84
C TRP A 215 -9.30 1.77 16.97
N ASP A 216 -8.59 1.72 18.11
CA ASP A 216 -7.61 0.67 18.43
C ASP A 216 -8.25 -0.64 18.93
N GLN A 217 -9.59 -0.70 19.00
CA GLN A 217 -10.32 -1.89 19.43
C GLN A 217 -11.11 -2.54 18.28
N GLN A 218 -11.29 -3.85 18.36
CA GLN A 218 -12.00 -4.66 17.37
C GLN A 218 -13.29 -5.30 17.93
N HIS A 219 -13.79 -4.74 19.03
CA HIS A 219 -14.99 -5.20 19.73
C HIS A 219 -15.78 -3.98 20.25
N PRO A 220 -17.13 -3.97 20.19
CA PRO A 220 -18.00 -5.01 19.62
C PRO A 220 -17.87 -5.21 18.11
N HIS A 221 -17.47 -4.19 17.36
CA HIS A 221 -17.41 -4.23 15.91
C HIS A 221 -15.97 -4.38 15.40
N GLN A 222 -15.73 -5.37 14.54
CA GLN A 222 -14.46 -5.49 13.84
C GLN A 222 -14.43 -4.53 12.66
N HIS A 223 -13.30 -3.85 12.44
CA HIS A 223 -13.20 -2.85 11.39
C HIS A 223 -11.79 -2.64 10.86
N ILE A 224 -11.73 -2.13 9.63
CA ILE A 224 -10.47 -1.89 8.92
C ILE A 224 -9.69 -0.67 9.44
N TYR A 225 -10.35 0.32 10.05
CA TYR A 225 -9.77 1.61 10.45
C TYR A 225 -8.99 1.53 11.77
N GLN A 226 -7.88 0.80 11.76
CA GLN A 226 -6.95 0.73 12.89
C GLN A 226 -5.92 1.88 12.81
N PRO A 227 -5.62 2.57 13.92
CA PRO A 227 -4.66 3.69 13.95
C PRO A 227 -3.28 3.29 13.42
N GLU A 228 -2.83 2.06 13.67
CA GLU A 228 -1.53 1.53 13.23
C GLU A 228 -1.45 1.39 11.71
N LYS A 229 -2.60 1.18 11.05
CA LYS A 229 -2.72 1.05 9.59
C LYS A 229 -2.90 2.41 8.89
N TYR A 230 -3.50 3.38 9.60
CA TYR A 230 -3.83 4.70 9.07
C TYR A 230 -3.41 5.84 10.03
N PRO A 231 -2.11 5.97 10.33
CA PRO A 231 -1.62 6.96 11.31
C PRO A 231 -1.91 8.41 10.88
N GLU A 232 -1.99 8.68 9.57
CA GLU A 232 -2.30 10.00 9.02
C GLU A 232 -3.75 10.44 9.27
N LYS A 233 -4.65 9.49 9.55
CA LYS A 233 -6.07 9.76 9.80
C LYS A 233 -6.34 10.21 11.24
N SER A 234 -5.34 10.19 12.12
CA SER A 234 -5.45 10.62 13.53
C SER A 234 -6.63 9.94 14.22
N LEU A 235 -6.70 8.61 14.11
CA LEU A 235 -7.77 7.79 14.67
C LEU A 235 -7.56 7.62 16.19
N ASP A 236 -7.53 8.74 16.90
CA ASP A 236 -7.16 8.77 18.31
C ASP A 236 -8.35 8.33 19.18
N ASP A 237 -8.07 7.42 20.12
CA ASP A 237 -9.02 6.89 21.09
C ASP A 237 -10.35 6.45 20.46
N ASN A 238 -11.47 6.99 20.92
CA ASN A 238 -12.82 6.78 20.38
C ASN A 238 -13.43 8.08 19.85
N TYR A 239 -12.61 9.06 19.48
CA TYR A 239 -13.15 10.32 18.99
C TYR A 239 -13.74 10.15 17.59
N CYS A 240 -14.81 10.88 17.29
CA CYS A 240 -15.40 10.91 15.96
C CYS A 240 -14.38 11.40 14.94
N ARG A 241 -14.29 10.69 13.81
CA ARG A 241 -13.37 10.98 12.70
C ARG A 241 -14.07 10.73 11.38
N ASN A 242 -13.45 11.19 10.31
CA ASN A 242 -13.94 10.93 8.97
C ASN A 242 -12.82 10.36 8.07
N PRO A 243 -12.42 9.10 8.28
CA PRO A 243 -11.31 8.51 7.53
C PRO A 243 -11.66 8.21 6.07
N ASP A 244 -12.95 8.07 5.75
CA ASP A 244 -13.49 7.56 4.49
C ASP A 244 -14.20 8.61 3.63
N ALA A 245 -14.06 9.90 4.00
CA ALA A 245 -14.75 11.02 3.36
C ALA A 245 -16.29 10.85 3.34
N SER A 246 -16.86 10.23 4.37
CA SER A 246 -18.31 10.23 4.62
C SER A 246 -18.87 11.67 4.68
N PRO A 247 -20.19 11.88 4.54
CA PRO A 247 -20.79 13.22 4.59
C PRO A 247 -20.47 14.03 5.86
N VAL A 248 -20.33 13.35 6.99
CA VAL A 248 -19.98 13.93 8.30
C VAL A 248 -19.10 12.95 9.08
N PRO A 249 -18.35 13.41 10.10
CA PRO A 249 -17.61 12.51 10.97
C PRO A 249 -18.51 11.53 11.69
N TRP A 250 -17.98 10.33 11.91
CA TRP A 250 -18.69 9.20 12.49
C TRP A 250 -17.73 8.40 13.39
N CYS A 251 -18.28 7.42 14.10
CA CYS A 251 -17.51 6.43 14.83
C CYS A 251 -18.24 5.08 14.82
N TYR A 252 -17.49 4.00 15.04
CA TYR A 252 -18.11 2.74 15.46
C TYR A 252 -18.72 2.93 16.85
N THR A 253 -19.84 2.28 17.16
CA THR A 253 -20.50 2.46 18.47
C THR A 253 -20.19 1.31 19.42
N THR A 254 -20.30 1.55 20.72
CA THR A 254 -20.21 0.48 21.73
C THR A 254 -21.49 -0.37 21.81
N ASP A 255 -22.56 0.02 21.09
CA ASP A 255 -23.81 -0.74 20.99
C ASP A 255 -23.65 -1.85 19.94
N PRO A 256 -23.74 -3.14 20.32
CA PRO A 256 -23.61 -4.25 19.37
C PRO A 256 -24.68 -4.26 18.27
N ALA A 257 -25.80 -3.56 18.45
CA ALA A 257 -26.87 -3.48 17.45
C ALA A 257 -26.62 -2.38 16.39
N VAL A 258 -25.75 -1.41 16.67
CA VAL A 258 -25.48 -0.27 15.78
C VAL A 258 -23.99 -0.23 15.47
N GLU A 259 -23.60 -0.73 14.31
CA GLU A 259 -22.18 -0.81 13.91
C GLU A 259 -21.50 0.56 13.93
N ARG A 260 -22.05 1.52 13.19
CA ARG A 260 -21.53 2.88 13.09
C ARG A 260 -22.63 3.91 13.01
N GLU A 261 -22.38 5.11 13.49
CA GLU A 261 -23.34 6.22 13.49
C GLU A 261 -22.61 7.58 13.39
N SER A 262 -23.28 8.57 12.79
CA SER A 262 -22.75 9.93 12.64
C SER A 262 -22.71 10.69 13.96
N CYS A 263 -21.76 11.62 14.08
CA CYS A 263 -21.63 12.49 15.23
C CYS A 263 -22.19 13.90 14.95
N ASP A 264 -22.82 14.51 15.95
CA ASP A 264 -23.26 15.90 15.89
C ASP A 264 -22.07 16.82 16.20
N ILE A 265 -21.56 17.50 15.18
CA ILE A 265 -20.43 18.44 15.28
C ILE A 265 -20.80 19.71 14.52
N ARG A 266 -20.60 20.86 15.18
CA ARG A 266 -20.94 22.16 14.60
C ARG A 266 -20.14 22.44 13.32
N LYS A 267 -20.81 22.94 12.27
CA LYS A 267 -20.13 23.51 11.10
C LYS A 267 -19.59 24.92 11.41
N CYS A 268 -18.40 25.23 10.91
CA CYS A 268 -17.80 26.56 11.11
C CYS A 268 -18.65 27.64 10.41
N THR A 269 -18.97 28.73 11.13
CA THR A 269 -19.79 29.85 10.60
C THR A 269 -19.01 30.76 9.66
N GLU A 270 -17.69 30.79 9.79
CA GLU A 270 -16.80 31.40 8.81
C GLU A 270 -16.33 30.31 7.83
N ALA A 271 -16.83 30.35 6.59
CA ALA A 271 -16.13 29.67 5.50
C ALA A 271 -14.67 30.15 5.54
N PRO A 272 -13.66 29.26 5.48
CA PRO A 272 -12.27 29.67 5.59
C PRO A 272 -11.91 30.58 4.40
N LYS A 273 -12.11 31.89 4.60
CA LYS A 273 -11.58 32.92 3.73
C LYS A 273 -10.07 32.84 3.91
N ARG A 274 -9.37 32.27 2.91
CA ARG A 274 -7.91 32.35 2.66
C ARG A 274 -6.99 31.17 3.02
N ARG A 275 -7.45 29.92 3.19
CA ARG A 275 -6.51 28.76 3.15
C ARG A 275 -6.59 27.83 1.94
N LEU A 276 -7.69 27.84 1.16
CA LEU A 276 -7.90 26.81 0.14
C LEU A 276 -7.70 27.23 -1.33
N ARG A 277 -7.63 28.53 -1.68
CA ARG A 277 -7.41 28.92 -3.08
C ARG A 277 -5.94 28.83 -3.56
N SER A 278 -4.97 28.72 -2.65
CA SER A 278 -3.54 28.69 -3.01
C SER A 278 -2.96 27.27 -3.16
N SER A 279 -3.72 26.21 -2.87
CA SER A 279 -3.26 24.83 -3.00
C SER A 279 -3.87 24.06 -4.18
N TYR A 280 -5.04 24.45 -4.70
CA TYR A 280 -5.67 23.71 -5.79
C TYR A 280 -4.87 23.74 -7.08
N THR A 281 -4.93 22.62 -7.79
CA THR A 281 -4.20 22.42 -9.04
C THR A 281 -5.19 22.25 -10.19
N THR A 282 -4.97 22.97 -11.30
CA THR A 282 -5.90 22.95 -12.45
C THR A 282 -5.35 22.21 -13.65
N ASN A 283 -4.04 22.20 -13.84
CA ASN A 283 -3.37 21.63 -15.02
C ASN A 283 -2.63 20.32 -14.71
N CYS A 284 -2.52 19.99 -13.44
CA CYS A 284 -1.84 18.82 -12.90
C CYS A 284 -2.51 18.45 -11.56
N PHE A 285 -2.18 17.33 -10.94
CA PHE A 285 -2.69 16.96 -9.60
C PHE A 285 -1.56 16.66 -8.61
N ARG A 286 -1.80 16.91 -7.31
CA ARG A 286 -0.87 16.58 -6.20
C ARG A 286 -1.35 15.39 -5.38
N GLY A 287 -0.46 14.61 -4.76
CA GLY A 287 -0.79 13.44 -3.96
C GLY A 287 -1.66 12.45 -4.74
N ARG A 288 -2.91 12.24 -4.28
CA ARG A 288 -3.93 11.43 -4.98
C ARG A 288 -4.87 12.27 -5.86
N GLY A 289 -4.67 13.58 -5.91
CA GLY A 289 -5.47 14.52 -6.70
C GLY A 289 -6.79 14.93 -6.06
N GLU A 290 -6.88 14.86 -4.73
CA GLU A 290 -8.04 15.31 -3.94
C GLU A 290 -8.24 16.84 -4.03
N ASP A 291 -7.16 17.58 -4.27
CA ASP A 291 -7.09 19.02 -4.46
C ASP A 291 -7.20 19.45 -5.95
N TYR A 292 -7.30 18.49 -6.87
CA TYR A 292 -7.41 18.78 -8.29
C TYR A 292 -8.74 19.46 -8.62
N ARG A 293 -8.68 20.62 -9.28
CA ARG A 293 -9.83 21.43 -9.69
C ARG A 293 -9.76 21.81 -11.18
N GLY A 294 -9.08 21.00 -11.99
CA GLY A 294 -9.05 21.18 -13.45
C GLY A 294 -10.35 20.82 -14.15
N LYS A 295 -10.39 20.99 -15.48
CA LYS A 295 -11.59 20.83 -16.31
C LYS A 295 -11.58 19.57 -17.20
N VAL A 296 -10.62 18.68 -17.01
CA VAL A 296 -10.61 17.39 -17.73
C VAL A 296 -11.87 16.61 -17.37
N ASN A 297 -12.62 16.16 -18.37
CA ASN A 297 -13.94 15.52 -18.24
C ASN A 297 -14.05 14.24 -19.09
N GLU A 298 -12.91 13.63 -19.41
CA GLU A 298 -12.81 12.37 -20.13
C GLU A 298 -11.82 11.45 -19.39
N THR A 299 -11.87 10.15 -19.63
CA THR A 299 -10.92 9.17 -19.07
C THR A 299 -9.67 9.04 -19.96
N THR A 300 -8.64 8.29 -19.51
CA THR A 300 -7.42 8.02 -20.30
C THR A 300 -7.73 7.37 -21.67
N SER A 301 -8.84 6.64 -21.78
CA SER A 301 -9.29 5.97 -23.00
C SER A 301 -10.22 6.84 -23.86
N GLY A 302 -10.42 8.12 -23.52
CA GLY A 302 -11.26 9.06 -24.27
C GLY A 302 -12.77 8.95 -24.02
N ILE A 303 -13.19 8.27 -22.94
CA ILE A 303 -14.62 8.12 -22.60
C ILE A 303 -15.07 9.35 -21.79
N SER A 304 -16.17 10.00 -22.17
CA SER A 304 -16.72 11.15 -21.47
C SER A 304 -17.22 10.79 -20.06
N CYS A 305 -17.03 11.71 -19.13
CA CYS A 305 -17.52 11.59 -17.76
C CYS A 305 -19.03 11.93 -17.68
N GLN A 306 -19.74 11.24 -16.79
CA GLN A 306 -21.07 11.59 -16.30
C GLN A 306 -20.97 12.79 -15.34
N ARG A 307 -21.98 13.66 -15.33
CA ARG A 307 -22.05 14.79 -14.39
C ARG A 307 -22.27 14.31 -12.96
N TRP A 308 -21.63 14.97 -12.00
CA TRP A 308 -21.72 14.63 -10.58
C TRP A 308 -23.10 14.93 -9.96
N ASP A 309 -23.90 15.80 -10.56
CA ASP A 309 -25.27 16.06 -10.15
C ASP A 309 -26.30 15.18 -10.87
N ASP A 310 -25.86 14.33 -11.81
CA ASP A 310 -26.72 13.41 -12.55
C ASP A 310 -26.65 11.99 -11.97
N GLN A 311 -27.72 11.22 -12.12
CA GLN A 311 -27.85 9.85 -11.58
C GLN A 311 -28.00 8.80 -12.70
N SER A 312 -27.69 9.19 -13.93
CA SER A 312 -27.76 8.35 -15.13
C SER A 312 -26.49 8.49 -15.98
N PRO A 313 -25.92 7.41 -16.55
CA PRO A 313 -26.38 6.02 -16.44
C PRO A 313 -26.11 5.38 -15.07
N HIS A 314 -25.23 5.96 -14.24
CA HIS A 314 -24.84 5.36 -12.96
C HIS A 314 -25.40 6.15 -11.76
N LYS A 315 -26.19 5.49 -10.92
CA LYS A 315 -26.58 6.04 -9.61
C LYS A 315 -25.39 6.03 -8.64
N HIS A 316 -25.18 7.11 -7.89
CA HIS A 316 -24.05 7.26 -6.98
C HIS A 316 -24.30 8.23 -5.81
N PRO A 317 -23.56 8.11 -4.69
CA PRO A 317 -23.77 8.92 -3.48
C PRO A 317 -23.06 10.29 -3.50
N PHE A 318 -22.22 10.57 -4.50
CA PHE A 318 -21.40 11.79 -4.57
C PHE A 318 -22.17 13.01 -5.10
N TYR A 319 -23.04 13.59 -4.29
CA TYR A 319 -23.77 14.80 -4.66
C TYR A 319 -22.97 16.08 -4.35
N PRO A 320 -22.92 17.09 -5.24
CA PRO A 320 -22.13 18.29 -5.02
C PRO A 320 -22.48 19.07 -3.74
N HIS A 321 -23.76 19.09 -3.36
CA HIS A 321 -24.23 19.76 -2.14
C HIS A 321 -23.86 19.02 -0.84
N ILE A 322 -23.55 17.71 -0.92
CA ILE A 322 -23.07 16.92 0.23
C ILE A 322 -21.55 17.05 0.35
N TYR A 323 -20.86 17.17 -0.79
CA TYR A 323 -19.40 17.23 -0.90
C TYR A 323 -18.91 18.60 -1.35
N GLU A 324 -19.43 19.67 -0.73
CA GLU A 324 -19.24 21.07 -1.18
C GLU A 324 -17.77 21.45 -1.41
N CYS A 325 -16.85 20.92 -0.59
CA CYS A 325 -15.42 21.22 -0.71
C CYS A 325 -14.66 20.34 -1.71
N LYS A 326 -15.23 19.23 -2.19
CA LYS A 326 -14.59 18.36 -3.18
C LYS A 326 -14.68 18.92 -4.61
N GLY A 327 -15.42 20.02 -4.81
CA GLY A 327 -15.47 20.74 -6.07
C GLY A 327 -16.04 19.90 -7.21
N LEU A 328 -17.07 19.09 -6.91
CA LEU A 328 -17.78 18.21 -7.85
C LEU A 328 -18.64 19.00 -8.84
N GLU A 329 -17.97 19.84 -9.64
CA GLU A 329 -18.60 20.69 -10.65
C GLU A 329 -18.71 19.94 -11.98
N GLU A 330 -19.85 20.10 -12.67
CA GLU A 330 -20.13 19.51 -13.97
C GLU A 330 -19.80 17.99 -14.00
N ASN A 331 -19.04 17.54 -15.00
CA ASN A 331 -18.53 16.18 -15.14
C ASN A 331 -16.99 16.12 -15.07
N TYR A 332 -16.35 17.09 -14.41
CA TYR A 332 -14.89 17.11 -14.35
C TYR A 332 -14.35 15.98 -13.48
N CYS A 333 -13.21 15.40 -13.84
CA CYS A 333 -12.53 14.38 -13.04
C CYS A 333 -12.18 14.93 -11.65
N ARG A 334 -12.52 14.21 -10.59
CA ARG A 334 -12.30 14.57 -9.19
C ARG A 334 -11.90 13.34 -8.39
N ASN A 335 -11.35 13.58 -7.21
CA ASN A 335 -11.08 12.49 -6.27
C ASN A 335 -11.77 12.77 -4.92
N PRO A 336 -13.10 12.55 -4.83
CA PRO A 336 -13.84 12.83 -3.59
C PRO A 336 -13.60 11.81 -2.47
N ASP A 337 -13.16 10.59 -2.80
CA ASP A 337 -13.08 9.44 -1.89
C ASP A 337 -11.65 9.04 -1.52
N GLY A 338 -10.65 9.76 -2.01
CA GLY A 338 -9.24 9.46 -1.74
C GLY A 338 -8.72 8.23 -2.50
N SER A 339 -9.37 7.89 -3.62
CA SER A 339 -8.91 6.90 -4.62
C SER A 339 -7.50 7.21 -5.14
N GLU A 340 -6.90 6.31 -5.91
CA GLU A 340 -5.47 6.43 -6.29
C GLU A 340 -5.13 7.64 -7.18
N ALA A 341 -6.11 8.17 -7.92
CA ALA A 341 -5.98 9.33 -8.80
C ALA A 341 -7.36 9.99 -9.04
N PRO A 342 -7.42 11.20 -9.64
CA PRO A 342 -8.69 11.77 -10.10
C PRO A 342 -9.44 10.84 -11.06
N TRP A 343 -10.74 10.71 -10.85
CA TRP A 343 -11.62 9.79 -11.57
C TRP A 343 -13.00 10.42 -11.81
N CYS A 344 -13.85 9.74 -12.57
CA CYS A 344 -15.26 10.12 -12.75
C CYS A 344 -16.14 8.89 -13.00
N PHE A 345 -17.45 9.03 -12.78
CA PHE A 345 -18.43 8.12 -13.39
C PHE A 345 -18.42 8.32 -14.90
N THR A 346 -18.59 7.27 -15.70
CA THR A 346 -18.53 7.41 -17.16
C THR A 346 -19.93 7.56 -17.77
N SER A 347 -20.02 8.16 -18.94
CA SER A 347 -21.27 8.32 -19.68
C SER A 347 -21.77 7.02 -20.34
N VAL A 348 -21.01 5.92 -20.28
CA VAL A 348 -21.38 4.63 -20.89
C VAL A 348 -21.82 3.62 -19.82
N SER A 349 -22.82 2.79 -20.15
CA SER A 349 -23.42 1.82 -19.21
C SER A 349 -22.47 0.69 -18.82
N GLU A 350 -21.55 0.32 -19.70
CA GLU A 350 -20.66 -0.85 -19.55
C GLU A 350 -19.49 -0.56 -18.59
N MET A 351 -19.19 0.71 -18.33
CA MET A 351 -18.07 1.15 -17.51
C MET A 351 -18.53 2.12 -16.43
N ARG A 352 -18.67 1.64 -15.19
CA ARG A 352 -19.20 2.46 -14.10
C ARG A 352 -18.34 3.67 -13.76
N THR A 353 -17.02 3.48 -13.65
CA THR A 353 -16.05 4.52 -13.30
C THR A 353 -14.81 4.41 -14.19
N GLY A 354 -14.08 5.51 -14.34
CA GLY A 354 -12.80 5.52 -15.04
C GLY A 354 -11.82 6.51 -14.41
N LEU A 355 -10.54 6.12 -14.36
CA LEU A 355 -9.46 6.97 -13.90
C LEU A 355 -9.04 7.96 -15.01
N CYS A 356 -8.74 9.18 -14.61
CA CYS A 356 -8.28 10.25 -15.49
C CYS A 356 -6.75 10.40 -15.41
N LEU A 357 -6.02 9.33 -15.75
CA LEU A 357 -4.56 9.24 -15.61
C LEU A 357 -3.80 10.12 -16.63
N GLN A 358 -4.49 10.71 -17.59
CA GLN A 358 -3.92 11.70 -18.50
C GLN A 358 -3.64 13.05 -17.82
N ILE A 359 -4.23 13.31 -16.64
CA ILE A 359 -3.90 14.47 -15.84
C ILE A 359 -2.49 14.25 -15.29
N LYS A 360 -1.57 15.17 -15.60
CA LYS A 360 -0.17 15.05 -15.16
C LYS A 360 -0.06 15.28 -13.65
N ARG A 361 0.92 14.68 -12.98
CA ARG A 361 1.30 15.10 -11.61
C ARG A 361 2.03 16.44 -11.64
N CYS A 362 1.81 17.26 -10.62
CA CYS A 362 2.49 18.56 -10.55
C CYS A 362 3.99 18.38 -10.27
N ALA A 363 4.82 19.23 -10.86
CA ALA A 363 6.27 19.12 -10.76
C ALA A 363 6.81 19.37 -9.33
N ASP A 364 6.02 20.03 -8.48
CA ASP A 364 6.32 20.36 -7.09
C ASP A 364 5.71 19.38 -6.07
N ASP A 365 4.71 18.59 -6.47
CA ASP A 365 4.22 17.41 -5.72
C ASP A 365 5.15 16.20 -5.81
N ILE A 366 6.07 16.28 -6.75
CA ILE A 366 7.26 15.47 -6.74
C ILE A 366 8.09 16.05 -5.59
N GLU A 367 7.83 15.58 -4.35
CA GLU A 367 8.78 15.77 -3.24
C GLU A 367 10.16 15.46 -3.81
N ALA A 368 11.06 16.46 -3.73
CA ALA A 368 12.34 16.53 -4.41
C ALA A 368 12.80 15.12 -4.76
N GLU A 369 12.70 14.78 -6.06
CA GLU A 369 13.08 13.48 -6.59
C GLU A 369 14.46 13.16 -6.04
N ASP A 370 14.49 12.38 -4.97
CA ASP A 370 15.64 11.63 -4.55
C ASP A 370 15.92 10.82 -5.81
N CYS A 371 16.96 11.22 -6.53
CA CYS A 371 17.36 10.56 -7.75
C CYS A 371 18.56 9.70 -7.40
N TYR A 372 18.69 8.56 -8.04
CA TYR A 372 19.86 7.71 -7.83
C TYR A 372 20.85 7.90 -8.97
N HIS A 373 22.14 7.95 -8.62
CA HIS A 373 23.25 7.94 -9.57
C HIS A 373 23.62 6.50 -9.92
N GLU A 374 24.12 6.28 -11.14
CA GLU A 374 24.51 4.96 -11.65
C GLU A 374 23.38 3.92 -11.45
N ILE A 375 23.62 2.87 -10.65
CA ILE A 375 22.65 1.83 -10.27
C ILE A 375 22.02 2.06 -8.90
N GLY A 376 22.35 3.15 -8.20
CA GLY A 376 21.77 3.47 -6.89
C GLY A 376 22.28 2.63 -5.72
N LYS A 377 23.46 2.01 -5.84
CA LYS A 377 24.14 1.29 -4.73
C LYS A 377 24.43 2.21 -3.54
N ASN A 378 24.77 3.47 -3.82
CA ASN A 378 25.03 4.51 -2.83
C ASN A 378 23.78 5.34 -2.50
N TYR A 379 22.61 4.95 -3.01
CA TYR A 379 21.37 5.63 -2.66
C TYR A 379 21.09 5.46 -1.17
N ARG A 380 20.92 6.59 -0.46
CA ARG A 380 20.66 6.65 0.99
C ARG A 380 19.38 7.42 1.32
N GLY A 381 18.56 7.67 0.31
CA GLY A 381 17.30 8.39 0.43
C GLY A 381 16.24 7.71 1.30
N VAL A 382 15.12 8.38 1.48
CA VAL A 382 14.01 7.97 2.38
C VAL A 382 12.79 7.43 1.64
N VAL A 383 12.87 7.32 0.31
CA VAL A 383 11.81 6.69 -0.50
C VAL A 383 11.58 5.26 -0.03
N HIS A 384 10.32 4.90 0.17
CA HIS A 384 9.88 3.60 0.71
C HIS A 384 8.64 3.08 -0.04
N LYS A 385 8.48 3.50 -1.31
CA LYS A 385 7.40 3.06 -2.19
C LYS A 385 7.95 2.52 -3.50
N THR A 386 7.36 1.43 -3.96
CA THR A 386 7.64 0.85 -5.26
C THR A 386 7.02 1.71 -6.37
N ARG A 387 7.48 1.56 -7.60
CA ARG A 387 6.89 2.22 -8.78
C ARG A 387 5.42 1.84 -9.04
N LYS A 388 4.96 0.72 -8.47
CA LYS A 388 3.55 0.31 -8.45
C LYS A 388 2.77 0.94 -7.29
N GLY A 389 3.41 1.79 -6.49
CA GLY A 389 2.81 2.44 -5.31
C GLY A 389 2.75 1.54 -4.08
N ILE A 390 3.33 0.33 -4.12
CA ILE A 390 3.30 -0.61 -3.00
C ILE A 390 4.30 -0.14 -1.94
N ASN A 391 3.93 -0.17 -0.67
CA ASN A 391 4.86 0.19 0.40
C ASN A 391 5.95 -0.88 0.55
N CYS A 392 7.15 -0.42 0.90
CA CYS A 392 8.26 -1.29 1.22
C CYS A 392 8.06 -1.94 2.61
N GLN A 393 8.36 -3.22 2.70
CA GLN A 393 8.56 -3.96 3.94
C GLN A 393 9.90 -3.54 4.58
N LYS A 394 9.95 -3.50 5.92
CA LYS A 394 11.20 -3.21 6.64
C LYS A 394 12.23 -4.32 6.40
N TRP A 395 13.47 -3.96 6.11
CA TRP A 395 14.56 -4.92 5.84
C TRP A 395 14.88 -5.84 7.03
N SER A 396 14.53 -5.42 8.25
CA SER A 396 14.77 -6.18 9.48
C SER A 396 13.63 -7.13 9.86
N VAL A 397 12.50 -7.11 9.13
CA VAL A 397 11.28 -7.87 9.45
C VAL A 397 11.07 -8.95 8.42
N ASN A 398 10.63 -10.14 8.83
CA ASN A 398 10.40 -11.31 7.97
C ASN A 398 8.92 -11.54 7.66
N THR A 399 8.14 -10.46 7.50
CA THR A 399 6.69 -10.53 7.26
C THR A 399 6.26 -9.31 6.43
N PRO A 400 5.47 -9.47 5.36
CA PRO A 400 4.94 -10.75 4.83
C PRO A 400 5.99 -11.67 4.21
N HIS A 401 7.13 -11.17 3.75
CA HIS A 401 8.16 -11.97 3.09
C HIS A 401 9.35 -12.27 4.00
N GLN A 402 9.94 -13.46 3.88
CA GLN A 402 11.17 -13.79 4.59
C GLN A 402 12.38 -13.11 3.92
N THR A 403 13.09 -12.25 4.64
CA THR A 403 14.15 -11.41 4.04
C THR A 403 15.46 -12.18 3.88
N LYS A 404 15.79 -12.54 2.64
CA LYS A 404 17.10 -13.09 2.23
C LYS A 404 18.21 -12.03 2.34
N ILE A 405 17.88 -10.79 1.98
CA ILE A 405 18.76 -9.62 2.10
C ILE A 405 18.27 -8.74 3.25
N ASN A 406 19.11 -8.56 4.27
CA ASN A 406 18.76 -7.86 5.51
C ASN A 406 20.01 -7.24 6.16
N PRO A 407 19.86 -6.42 7.23
CA PRO A 407 20.99 -5.73 7.86
C PRO A 407 22.09 -6.66 8.39
N LYS A 408 21.79 -7.93 8.65
CA LYS A 408 22.78 -8.92 9.09
C LYS A 408 23.57 -9.50 7.92
N THR A 409 22.91 -9.76 6.78
CA THR A 409 23.57 -10.34 5.61
C THR A 409 24.34 -9.32 4.79
N HIS A 410 23.89 -8.05 4.77
CA HIS A 410 24.50 -6.97 4.00
C HIS A 410 24.69 -5.72 4.89
N PRO A 411 25.65 -5.73 5.83
CA PRO A 411 25.86 -4.65 6.80
C PRO A 411 26.25 -3.32 6.14
N ASP A 412 27.00 -3.36 5.04
CA ASP A 412 27.51 -2.17 4.34
C ASP A 412 26.45 -1.47 3.47
N ALA A 413 25.29 -2.09 3.26
CA ALA A 413 24.23 -1.59 2.38
C ALA A 413 23.28 -0.58 3.05
N ASN A 414 23.49 -0.26 4.34
CA ASN A 414 22.69 0.69 5.13
C ASN A 414 21.16 0.42 5.02
N LEU A 415 20.78 -0.82 5.28
CA LEU A 415 19.41 -1.34 5.18
C LEU A 415 18.55 -0.91 6.39
N THR A 416 18.36 0.39 6.57
CA THR A 416 17.57 0.97 7.67
C THR A 416 16.09 1.11 7.31
N GLU A 417 15.21 0.86 8.29
CA GLU A 417 13.75 0.95 8.11
C GLU A 417 13.24 0.15 6.90
N ASN A 418 12.35 0.72 6.11
CA ASN A 418 11.84 0.19 4.85
C ASN A 418 12.26 1.04 3.64
N TYR A 419 13.37 1.77 3.75
CA TYR A 419 13.82 2.63 2.66
C TYR A 419 14.38 1.81 1.51
N CYS A 420 14.15 2.26 0.29
CA CYS A 420 14.66 1.67 -0.94
C CYS A 420 16.19 1.66 -0.95
N ARG A 421 16.78 0.52 -1.29
CA ARG A 421 18.23 0.31 -1.33
C ARG A 421 18.58 -0.58 -2.50
N ASN A 422 19.86 -0.61 -2.87
CA ASN A 422 20.38 -1.54 -3.86
C ASN A 422 21.57 -2.36 -3.29
N PRO A 423 21.30 -3.27 -2.33
CA PRO A 423 22.33 -4.07 -1.66
C PRO A 423 23.02 -5.11 -2.56
N ASP A 424 22.30 -5.61 -3.56
CA ASP A 424 22.70 -6.67 -4.49
C ASP A 424 23.32 -6.14 -5.79
N GLY A 425 23.36 -4.82 -5.98
CA GLY A 425 23.96 -4.21 -7.17
C GLY A 425 23.11 -4.38 -8.43
N ASP A 426 21.79 -4.48 -8.27
CA ASP A 426 20.80 -4.59 -9.35
C ASP A 426 20.86 -3.37 -10.29
N GLN A 427 20.99 -3.59 -11.59
CA GLN A 427 21.20 -2.50 -12.55
C GLN A 427 19.91 -1.70 -12.83
N HIS A 428 18.75 -2.20 -12.39
CA HIS A 428 17.47 -1.52 -12.54
C HIS A 428 17.19 -0.51 -11.43
N GLY A 429 18.12 -0.37 -10.48
CA GLY A 429 18.09 0.65 -9.45
C GLY A 429 17.64 0.14 -8.08
N PRO A 430 17.43 1.06 -7.13
CA PRO A 430 17.00 0.71 -5.78
C PRO A 430 15.63 0.03 -5.78
N TRP A 431 15.50 -0.97 -4.92
CA TRP A 431 14.30 -1.79 -4.75
C TRP A 431 14.04 -2.02 -3.26
N CYS A 432 12.94 -2.69 -2.96
CA CYS A 432 12.64 -3.16 -1.61
C CYS A 432 11.76 -4.41 -1.66
N TYR A 433 11.77 -5.19 -0.57
CA TYR A 433 10.69 -6.14 -0.29
C TYR A 433 9.38 -5.37 -0.18
N THR A 434 8.27 -5.92 -0.66
CA THR A 434 6.98 -5.20 -0.61
C THR A 434 6.10 -5.67 0.54
N THR A 435 5.15 -4.83 0.97
CA THR A 435 4.14 -5.24 1.95
C THR A 435 3.01 -6.08 1.35
N ASP A 436 2.99 -6.31 0.04
CA ASP A 436 2.01 -7.18 -0.63
C ASP A 436 2.49 -8.65 -0.60
N PRO A 437 1.75 -9.58 0.03
CA PRO A 437 2.10 -11.00 0.07
C PRO A 437 2.26 -11.68 -1.29
N LYS A 438 1.68 -11.12 -2.37
CA LYS A 438 1.79 -11.67 -3.73
C LYS A 438 3.04 -11.18 -4.47
N THR A 439 3.57 -10.03 -4.06
CA THR A 439 4.70 -9.37 -4.70
C THR A 439 5.88 -9.35 -3.73
N GLU A 440 6.79 -10.31 -3.83
CA GLU A 440 7.91 -10.44 -2.89
C GLU A 440 8.78 -9.18 -2.84
N PHE A 441 9.11 -8.64 -4.01
CA PHE A 441 9.87 -7.41 -4.16
C PHE A 441 9.40 -6.62 -5.38
N ASP A 442 9.67 -5.32 -5.40
CA ASP A 442 9.49 -4.48 -6.57
C ASP A 442 10.45 -3.29 -6.52
N TYR A 443 10.70 -2.68 -7.69
CA TYR A 443 11.62 -1.55 -7.80
C TYR A 443 10.98 -0.26 -7.32
N CYS A 444 11.80 0.61 -6.75
CA CYS A 444 11.32 1.83 -6.14
C CYS A 444 10.94 2.91 -7.15
N ALA A 445 10.01 3.78 -6.75
CA ALA A 445 9.55 4.92 -7.55
C ALA A 445 10.59 6.06 -7.54
N ILE A 446 11.82 5.76 -7.93
CA ILE A 446 12.97 6.65 -7.86
C ILE A 446 13.48 6.81 -9.30
N LYS A 447 13.66 8.06 -9.75
CA LYS A 447 14.22 8.31 -11.08
C LYS A 447 15.74 8.33 -11.02
N GLN A 448 16.39 8.01 -12.14
CA GLN A 448 17.82 8.21 -12.29
C GLN A 448 18.08 9.72 -12.48
N CYS A 449 19.16 10.24 -11.89
CA CYS A 449 19.48 11.67 -11.98
C CYS A 449 19.73 12.09 -13.44
N ALA A 450 19.19 13.24 -13.85
CA ALA A 450 19.32 13.74 -15.21
C ALA A 450 20.79 14.14 -15.51
N GLY A 451 21.45 13.43 -16.43
CA GLY A 451 22.82 13.74 -16.87
C GLY A 451 23.71 12.53 -17.16
N GLU A 452 23.32 11.34 -16.74
CA GLU A 452 24.15 10.13 -16.88
C GLU A 452 23.60 9.21 -17.97
N ARG A 453 24.27 9.19 -19.13
CA ARG A 453 24.18 8.04 -20.04
C ARG A 453 25.11 6.97 -19.48
N VAL A 454 24.56 5.84 -19.06
CA VAL A 454 25.37 4.66 -18.73
C VAL A 454 26.19 4.31 -19.97
N SER A 455 27.51 4.48 -19.88
CA SER A 455 28.43 4.06 -20.93
C SER A 455 28.37 2.53 -21.03
N ILE A 456 27.73 2.05 -22.08
CA ILE A 456 27.73 0.64 -22.48
C ILE A 456 29.20 0.23 -22.65
N ILE A 457 29.66 -0.70 -21.81
CA ILE A 457 31.00 -1.27 -21.91
C ILE A 457 31.06 -2.10 -23.19
N ASN A 458 31.73 -1.56 -24.21
CA ASN A 458 32.07 -2.28 -25.43
C ASN A 458 33.31 -3.15 -25.20
N THR A 459 33.20 -4.23 -24.43
CA THR A 459 34.20 -5.30 -24.46
C THR A 459 33.54 -6.66 -24.31
N PRO A 460 33.63 -7.55 -25.32
CA PRO A 460 33.11 -8.90 -25.22
C PRO A 460 34.03 -9.72 -24.31
N GLU A 461 33.63 -9.92 -23.05
CA GLU A 461 34.17 -11.05 -22.30
C GLU A 461 33.59 -12.35 -22.87
N LYS A 462 34.48 -13.32 -23.08
CA LYS A 462 34.17 -14.63 -23.63
C LYS A 462 33.31 -15.40 -22.62
N VAL A 463 32.08 -15.73 -23.00
CA VAL A 463 31.13 -16.42 -22.14
C VAL A 463 31.26 -17.92 -22.35
N GLU A 464 31.62 -18.66 -21.30
CA GLU A 464 31.57 -20.12 -21.31
C GLU A 464 30.24 -20.60 -20.71
N PHE A 465 29.41 -21.23 -21.53
CA PHE A 465 28.16 -21.88 -21.11
C PHE A 465 28.31 -23.40 -21.22
N THR A 466 28.57 -24.08 -20.10
CA THR A 466 28.84 -25.52 -20.10
C THR A 466 27.59 -26.41 -19.98
N GLU A 467 26.41 -25.87 -19.63
CA GLU A 467 25.21 -26.68 -19.29
C GLU A 467 23.85 -26.21 -19.89
N CYS A 468 23.82 -25.17 -20.73
CA CYS A 468 22.58 -24.63 -21.31
C CYS A 468 22.69 -24.46 -22.83
N GLY A 469 21.56 -24.24 -23.50
CA GLY A 469 21.54 -23.88 -24.93
C GLY A 469 22.07 -24.98 -25.85
N LYS A 470 22.04 -26.24 -25.42
CA LYS A 470 22.47 -27.39 -26.22
C LYS A 470 21.28 -27.96 -26.96
N ARG A 471 21.37 -27.99 -28.30
CA ARG A 471 20.42 -28.63 -29.21
C ARG A 471 21.17 -29.66 -30.04
N ASP A 472 20.64 -30.88 -30.16
CA ASP A 472 21.21 -31.87 -31.07
C ASP A 472 20.76 -31.59 -32.51
N ASP A 473 21.60 -30.89 -33.26
CA ASP A 473 21.34 -30.51 -34.65
C ASP A 473 21.74 -31.60 -35.67
N ARG A 474 22.08 -32.83 -35.23
CA ARG A 474 22.60 -33.90 -36.11
C ARG A 474 21.62 -34.46 -37.14
N SER A 475 20.41 -33.93 -37.28
CA SER A 475 19.45 -34.39 -38.28
C SER A 475 18.69 -33.24 -38.93
N SER A 476 19.21 -32.73 -40.05
CA SER A 476 18.45 -32.49 -41.30
C SER A 476 19.19 -31.52 -42.22
N SER A 477 20.16 -32.07 -42.96
CA SER A 477 20.59 -31.49 -44.24
C SER A 477 19.51 -31.75 -45.29
N LYS A 478 18.56 -30.82 -45.48
CA LYS A 478 17.85 -30.55 -46.75
C LYS A 478 16.93 -29.34 -46.61
N ALA A 479 17.39 -28.18 -47.09
CA ALA A 479 16.58 -26.98 -47.24
C ALA A 479 15.57 -27.13 -48.39
N ARG A 480 14.30 -26.72 -48.16
CA ARG A 480 13.42 -26.03 -49.14
C ARG A 480 12.31 -25.17 -48.44
N ILE A 481 12.55 -23.84 -48.29
CA ILE A 481 11.70 -22.64 -48.61
C ILE A 481 10.22 -22.58 -48.09
N VAL A 482 9.58 -21.54 -47.51
CA VAL A 482 9.82 -20.14 -47.05
C VAL A 482 8.81 -19.78 -45.94
N GLY A 483 9.26 -19.11 -44.85
CA GLY A 483 8.40 -18.48 -43.82
C GLY A 483 8.60 -19.03 -42.40
N GLY A 484 8.74 -20.35 -42.29
CA GLY A 484 9.13 -21.10 -41.12
C GLY A 484 9.26 -22.57 -41.49
N SER A 485 10.25 -23.28 -40.96
CA SER A 485 10.40 -24.72 -41.16
C SER A 485 9.98 -25.48 -39.90
N PRO A 486 9.39 -26.68 -40.00
CA PRO A 486 9.30 -27.59 -38.87
C PRO A 486 10.70 -27.76 -38.27
N GLY A 487 10.89 -27.30 -37.04
CA GLY A 487 12.21 -27.20 -36.43
C GLY A 487 12.17 -27.55 -34.96
N ASN A 488 13.30 -28.04 -34.45
CA ASN A 488 13.42 -28.39 -33.04
C ASN A 488 13.83 -27.16 -32.23
N SER A 489 13.08 -26.84 -31.18
CA SER A 489 13.44 -25.78 -30.23
C SER A 489 13.14 -26.26 -28.81
N PRO A 490 14.07 -26.99 -28.17
CA PRO A 490 13.80 -27.75 -26.95
C PRO A 490 13.53 -26.89 -25.70
N TRP A 491 13.80 -25.58 -25.78
CA TRP A 491 13.48 -24.59 -24.74
C TRP A 491 12.17 -23.85 -24.99
N THR A 492 11.52 -24.06 -26.14
CA THR A 492 10.26 -23.37 -26.46
C THR A 492 9.11 -24.00 -25.70
N VAL A 493 8.34 -23.16 -25.01
CA VAL A 493 7.23 -23.56 -24.15
C VAL A 493 5.90 -23.07 -24.74
N SER A 494 4.91 -23.94 -24.79
CA SER A 494 3.53 -23.58 -25.14
C SER A 494 2.76 -23.24 -23.86
N LEU A 495 2.33 -22.00 -23.70
CA LEU A 495 1.41 -21.60 -22.63
C LEU A 495 -0.03 -21.96 -23.01
N ARG A 496 -0.73 -22.64 -22.08
CA ARG A 496 -2.10 -23.12 -22.25
C ARG A 496 -3.06 -22.38 -21.33
N ASP A 497 -4.20 -21.97 -21.90
CA ASP A 497 -5.29 -21.38 -21.14
C ASP A 497 -6.05 -22.44 -20.33
N ARG A 498 -7.07 -22.00 -19.58
CA ARG A 498 -7.93 -22.89 -18.76
C ARG A 498 -8.71 -23.94 -19.55
N LYS A 499 -8.81 -23.78 -20.87
CA LYS A 499 -9.48 -24.71 -21.78
C LYS A 499 -8.48 -25.65 -22.47
N GLY A 500 -7.18 -25.51 -22.20
CA GLY A 500 -6.11 -26.29 -22.83
C GLY A 500 -5.66 -25.76 -24.20
N ASN A 501 -6.10 -24.56 -24.61
CA ASN A 501 -5.70 -23.99 -25.89
C ASN A 501 -4.34 -23.30 -25.78
N HIS A 502 -3.50 -23.47 -26.81
CA HIS A 502 -2.29 -22.67 -26.97
C HIS A 502 -2.65 -21.20 -27.24
N PHE A 503 -2.15 -20.28 -26.42
CA PHE A 503 -2.42 -18.85 -26.57
C PHE A 503 -1.16 -17.98 -26.64
N CYS A 504 -0.03 -18.44 -26.10
CA CYS A 504 1.25 -17.74 -26.13
C CYS A 504 2.42 -18.72 -26.05
N GLY A 505 3.60 -18.24 -26.44
CA GLY A 505 4.89 -18.89 -26.26
C GLY A 505 5.59 -18.52 -24.95
N GLY A 506 6.68 -19.23 -24.69
CA GLY A 506 7.60 -19.00 -23.59
C GLY A 506 8.96 -19.63 -23.87
N SER A 507 9.96 -19.29 -23.04
CA SER A 507 11.32 -19.82 -23.11
C SER A 507 11.73 -20.39 -21.76
N LEU A 508 12.11 -21.67 -21.72
CA LEU A 508 12.54 -22.35 -20.50
C LEU A 508 13.98 -21.95 -20.14
N VAL A 509 14.16 -21.25 -19.03
CA VAL A 509 15.48 -20.71 -18.62
C VAL A 509 16.14 -21.50 -17.49
N ASN A 510 15.36 -22.29 -16.76
CA ASN A 510 15.84 -23.35 -15.86
C ASN A 510 14.72 -24.38 -15.65
N SER A 511 14.91 -25.34 -14.74
CA SER A 511 13.93 -26.42 -14.54
C SER A 511 12.57 -25.97 -13.97
N LYS A 512 12.46 -24.76 -13.37
CA LYS A 512 11.24 -24.26 -12.73
C LYS A 512 10.69 -22.94 -13.33
N TRP A 513 11.42 -22.29 -14.23
CA TRP A 513 11.11 -20.93 -14.66
C TRP A 513 11.05 -20.79 -16.18
N VAL A 514 10.00 -20.11 -16.64
CA VAL A 514 9.75 -19.79 -18.04
C VAL A 514 9.68 -18.27 -18.21
N ILE A 515 10.43 -17.73 -19.17
CA ILE A 515 10.32 -16.34 -19.61
C ILE A 515 9.20 -16.24 -20.66
N SER A 516 8.37 -15.21 -20.55
CA SER A 516 7.36 -14.84 -21.54
C SER A 516 7.13 -13.32 -21.52
N THR A 517 6.08 -12.83 -22.17
CA THR A 517 5.68 -11.41 -22.13
C THR A 517 4.46 -11.19 -21.25
N LYS A 518 4.43 -10.07 -20.52
CA LYS A 518 3.26 -9.65 -19.73
C LYS A 518 2.01 -9.44 -20.59
N GLN A 519 2.17 -9.19 -21.88
CA GLN A 519 1.05 -8.95 -22.81
C GLN A 519 0.22 -10.21 -23.10
N CYS A 520 0.73 -11.40 -22.75
CA CYS A 520 -0.03 -12.64 -22.79
C CYS A 520 -1.11 -12.72 -21.70
N PHE A 521 -1.04 -11.87 -20.67
CA PHE A 521 -1.91 -11.92 -19.50
C PHE A 521 -2.69 -10.60 -19.35
N SER A 522 -3.91 -10.68 -18.84
CA SER A 522 -4.76 -9.50 -18.61
C SER A 522 -4.21 -8.57 -17.51
N SER A 523 -3.51 -9.14 -16.52
CA SER A 523 -2.82 -8.40 -15.46
C SER A 523 -1.74 -9.25 -14.80
N CYS A 524 -0.90 -8.61 -13.98
CA CYS A 524 0.10 -9.29 -13.14
C CYS A 524 -0.49 -9.99 -11.91
N HIS A 525 -1.80 -9.89 -11.67
CA HIS A 525 -2.50 -10.51 -10.54
C HIS A 525 -3.57 -11.51 -11.02
N VAL A 526 -3.45 -11.95 -12.28
CA VAL A 526 -4.34 -12.96 -12.85
C VAL A 526 -4.29 -14.24 -12.02
N ASP A 527 -5.46 -14.82 -11.78
CA ASP A 527 -5.57 -16.14 -11.16
C ASP A 527 -5.09 -17.20 -12.16
N LEU A 528 -3.96 -17.83 -11.86
CA LEU A 528 -3.32 -18.84 -12.70
C LEU A 528 -3.97 -20.23 -12.58
N THR A 529 -5.00 -20.40 -11.75
CA THR A 529 -5.72 -21.67 -11.62
C THR A 529 -6.21 -22.14 -13.00
N GLY A 530 -5.78 -23.34 -13.39
CA GLY A 530 -6.10 -23.98 -14.68
C GLY A 530 -5.18 -23.59 -15.84
N TYR A 531 -4.24 -22.66 -15.67
CA TYR A 531 -3.19 -22.42 -16.66
C TYR A 531 -2.09 -23.47 -16.55
N SER A 532 -1.54 -23.88 -17.69
CA SER A 532 -0.45 -24.85 -17.74
C SER A 532 0.55 -24.55 -18.84
N THR A 533 1.69 -25.22 -18.77
CA THR A 533 2.75 -25.17 -19.77
C THR A 533 2.88 -26.55 -20.42
N VAL A 534 3.15 -26.58 -21.72
CA VAL A 534 3.44 -27.81 -22.46
C VAL A 534 4.76 -27.65 -23.18
N MET A 535 5.63 -28.65 -23.05
CA MET A 535 6.97 -28.71 -23.66
C MET A 535 7.33 -30.15 -24.07
N GLY A 536 8.38 -30.32 -24.86
CA GLY A 536 8.83 -31.64 -25.33
C GLY A 536 8.06 -32.19 -26.53
N THR A 537 7.28 -31.35 -27.21
CA THR A 537 6.46 -31.72 -28.38
C THR A 537 6.72 -30.76 -29.54
N LEU A 538 6.57 -31.25 -30.77
CA LEU A 538 6.55 -30.42 -31.98
C LEU A 538 5.12 -29.99 -32.35
N PHE A 539 4.08 -30.62 -31.79
CA PHE A 539 2.70 -30.38 -32.19
C PHE A 539 2.07 -29.24 -31.41
N ARG A 540 1.33 -28.36 -32.10
CA ARG A 540 0.53 -27.32 -31.44
C ARG A 540 -0.55 -27.93 -30.55
N ASP A 541 -1.13 -29.06 -30.93
CA ASP A 541 -2.18 -29.74 -30.16
C ASP A 541 -1.78 -31.21 -29.97
N PRO A 542 -0.86 -31.50 -29.03
CA PRO A 542 -0.30 -32.83 -28.84
C PRO A 542 -1.30 -33.80 -28.23
N LYS A 543 -1.24 -35.07 -28.65
CA LYS A 543 -2.10 -36.14 -28.11
C LYS A 543 -1.66 -36.56 -26.70
N GLU A 544 -2.57 -37.15 -25.93
CA GLU A 544 -2.21 -37.80 -24.67
C GLU A 544 -1.31 -39.02 -24.93
N GLY A 545 -0.21 -39.12 -24.17
CA GLY A 545 0.77 -40.20 -24.29
C GLY A 545 1.90 -39.97 -25.30
N GLU A 546 2.05 -38.75 -25.86
CA GLU A 546 3.22 -38.43 -26.68
C GLU A 546 4.52 -38.56 -25.85
N PRO A 547 5.56 -39.24 -26.36
CA PRO A 547 6.83 -39.40 -25.64
C PRO A 547 7.49 -38.04 -25.39
N ASP A 548 8.12 -37.91 -24.21
CA ASP A 548 8.84 -36.71 -23.73
C ASP A 548 7.98 -35.45 -23.50
N ARG A 549 6.68 -35.50 -23.79
CA ARG A 549 5.74 -34.42 -23.48
C ARG A 549 5.65 -34.22 -21.98
N GLN A 550 5.89 -32.98 -21.54
CA GLN A 550 5.72 -32.56 -20.15
C GLN A 550 4.67 -31.45 -20.08
N SER A 551 3.70 -31.62 -19.18
CA SER A 551 2.58 -30.69 -18.99
C SER A 551 2.54 -30.26 -17.52
N ILE A 552 3.01 -29.05 -17.21
CA ILE A 552 3.19 -28.59 -15.83
C ILE A 552 2.33 -27.34 -15.56
N PRO A 553 1.51 -27.33 -14.48
CA PRO A 553 0.73 -26.15 -14.10
C PRO A 553 1.59 -24.93 -13.71
N LEU A 554 1.00 -23.74 -13.84
CA LEU A 554 1.61 -22.48 -13.42
C LEU A 554 1.16 -22.09 -12.01
N THR A 555 2.11 -21.73 -11.15
CA THR A 555 1.83 -21.32 -9.77
C THR A 555 1.97 -19.82 -9.54
N LYS A 556 2.90 -19.16 -10.24
CA LYS A 556 3.22 -17.74 -10.02
C LYS A 556 3.59 -17.02 -11.30
N ILE A 557 3.22 -15.75 -11.38
CA ILE A 557 3.67 -14.80 -12.40
C ILE A 557 4.38 -13.62 -11.72
N VAL A 558 5.59 -13.30 -12.21
CA VAL A 558 6.38 -12.15 -11.76
C VAL A 558 6.60 -11.22 -12.94
N CYS A 559 5.89 -10.10 -12.96
CA CYS A 559 6.04 -9.10 -14.00
C CYS A 559 7.34 -8.29 -13.83
N GLY A 560 8.03 -8.08 -14.95
CA GLY A 560 9.32 -7.40 -15.00
C GLY A 560 9.29 -5.89 -14.81
N PRO A 561 10.44 -5.23 -15.04
CA PRO A 561 10.59 -3.81 -14.86
C PRO A 561 9.56 -2.93 -15.61
N THR A 562 9.33 -1.69 -15.15
CA THR A 562 8.46 -0.75 -15.87
C THR A 562 8.94 -0.63 -17.30
N GLU A 563 8.00 -0.63 -18.25
CA GLU A 563 8.27 -0.62 -19.69
C GLU A 563 8.99 -1.86 -20.27
N SER A 564 9.29 -2.91 -19.50
CA SER A 564 9.99 -4.09 -20.04
C SER A 564 9.11 -5.02 -20.86
N HIS A 565 7.80 -5.02 -20.58
CA HIS A 565 6.85 -6.02 -21.10
C HIS A 565 7.21 -7.48 -20.79
N LEU A 566 8.20 -7.75 -19.93
CA LEU A 566 8.70 -9.08 -19.60
C LEU A 566 7.89 -9.72 -18.46
N ALA A 567 7.76 -11.04 -18.47
CA ALA A 567 7.15 -11.81 -17.38
C ALA A 567 7.93 -13.11 -17.12
N MET A 568 8.12 -13.45 -15.86
CA MET A 568 8.64 -14.74 -15.40
C MET A 568 7.50 -15.58 -14.85
N LEU A 569 7.43 -16.84 -15.24
CA LEU A 569 6.39 -17.78 -14.85
C LEU A 569 7.01 -18.95 -14.09
N GLN A 570 6.49 -19.24 -12.90
CA GLN A 570 6.93 -20.34 -12.06
C GLN A 570 6.09 -21.58 -12.33
N LEU A 571 6.78 -22.70 -12.55
CA LEU A 571 6.20 -24.03 -12.71
C LEU A 571 5.92 -24.65 -11.33
N GLU A 572 4.83 -25.41 -11.22
CA GLU A 572 4.49 -26.14 -9.99
C GLU A 572 5.56 -27.17 -9.61
N THR A 573 6.07 -27.91 -10.60
CA THR A 573 7.11 -28.92 -10.41
C THR A 573 8.28 -28.69 -11.37
N PRO A 574 9.53 -29.04 -10.98
CA PRO A 574 10.66 -28.94 -11.89
C PRO A 574 10.52 -29.91 -13.05
N VAL A 575 10.83 -29.42 -14.25
CA VAL A 575 10.84 -30.23 -15.47
C VAL A 575 12.03 -31.19 -15.49
N GLN A 576 11.88 -32.28 -16.22
CA GLN A 576 12.94 -33.25 -16.46
C GLN A 576 13.62 -32.91 -17.79
N PHE A 577 14.91 -32.58 -17.75
CA PHE A 577 15.65 -32.29 -18.98
C PHE A 577 15.93 -33.55 -19.78
N ASN A 578 15.76 -33.47 -21.10
CA ASN A 578 16.03 -34.53 -22.07
C ASN A 578 16.35 -33.90 -23.45
N GLU A 579 16.41 -34.71 -24.51
CA GLU A 579 16.73 -34.22 -25.87
C GLU A 579 15.69 -33.25 -26.45
N ARG A 580 14.45 -33.25 -25.93
CA ARG A 580 13.33 -32.42 -26.38
C ARG A 580 12.93 -31.32 -25.40
N VAL A 581 13.44 -31.36 -24.18
CA VAL A 581 13.20 -30.38 -23.11
C VAL A 581 14.53 -29.96 -22.52
N SER A 582 14.99 -28.75 -22.83
CA SER A 582 16.25 -28.22 -22.33
C SER A 582 16.14 -26.74 -21.99
N GLN A 583 17.05 -26.26 -21.14
CA GLN A 583 17.13 -24.85 -20.78
C GLN A 583 17.95 -24.07 -21.84
N ILE A 584 17.49 -22.86 -22.19
CA ILE A 584 18.24 -21.92 -23.02
C ILE A 584 19.23 -21.11 -22.17
N CYS A 585 20.38 -20.72 -22.74
CA CYS A 585 21.31 -19.83 -22.06
C CYS A 585 20.77 -18.40 -21.98
N LEU A 586 21.08 -17.71 -20.89
CA LEU A 586 20.87 -16.26 -20.79
C LEU A 586 22.15 -15.53 -21.23
N PRO A 587 22.03 -14.41 -21.98
CA PRO A 587 23.19 -13.64 -22.40
C PRO A 587 23.89 -12.97 -21.21
N PRO A 588 25.14 -12.51 -21.37
CA PRO A 588 25.73 -11.59 -20.41
C PRO A 588 24.89 -10.32 -20.26
N GLU A 589 24.94 -9.73 -19.08
CA GLU A 589 24.30 -8.45 -18.82
C GLU A 589 24.83 -7.39 -19.79
N ARG A 590 23.90 -6.62 -20.39
CA ARG A 590 24.19 -5.57 -21.38
C ARG A 590 24.85 -6.02 -22.68
N TYR A 591 24.94 -7.32 -22.94
CA TYR A 591 25.44 -7.81 -24.22
C TYR A 591 24.60 -7.25 -25.38
N ILE A 592 25.28 -6.70 -26.39
CA ILE A 592 24.66 -6.24 -27.63
C ILE A 592 25.05 -7.23 -28.71
N VAL A 593 24.06 -7.95 -29.21
CA VAL A 593 24.23 -8.84 -30.35
C VAL A 593 24.70 -8.03 -31.55
N PRO A 594 25.82 -8.42 -32.20
CA PRO A 594 26.32 -7.75 -33.39
C PRO A 594 25.27 -7.68 -34.51
N GLU A 595 25.31 -6.59 -35.29
CA GLU A 595 24.48 -6.46 -36.49
C GLU A 595 24.83 -7.57 -37.50
N GLY A 596 23.80 -8.14 -38.14
CA GLY A 596 23.95 -9.24 -39.09
C GLY A 596 24.07 -10.62 -38.47
N THR A 597 24.12 -10.76 -37.14
CA THR A 597 24.05 -12.07 -36.48
C THR A 597 22.71 -12.72 -36.77
N ASP A 598 22.73 -13.94 -37.31
CA ASP A 598 21.52 -14.72 -37.56
C ASP A 598 20.98 -15.34 -36.27
N CYS A 599 19.72 -15.04 -35.99
CA CYS A 599 19.00 -15.55 -34.83
C CYS A 599 17.73 -16.27 -35.29
N GLU A 600 17.21 -17.15 -34.45
CA GLU A 600 16.06 -18.01 -34.73
C GLU A 600 14.91 -17.66 -33.78
N ILE A 601 13.71 -17.44 -34.34
CA ILE A 601 12.47 -17.47 -33.57
C ILE A 601 11.82 -18.84 -33.68
N ALA A 602 11.09 -19.24 -32.65
CA ALA A 602 10.32 -20.49 -32.64
C ALA A 602 8.92 -20.29 -32.05
N GLY A 603 7.91 -20.90 -32.66
CA GLY A 603 6.53 -20.83 -32.16
C GLY A 603 5.48 -21.56 -33.00
N TRP A 604 4.24 -21.57 -32.50
CA TRP A 604 3.06 -22.18 -33.13
C TRP A 604 2.01 -21.15 -33.56
N GLY A 605 2.44 -19.91 -33.79
CA GLY A 605 1.59 -18.80 -34.16
C GLY A 605 1.00 -18.89 -35.55
N GLU A 606 0.15 -17.92 -35.86
CA GLU A 606 -0.56 -17.85 -37.13
C GLU A 606 0.42 -17.67 -38.30
N THR A 607 0.41 -18.62 -39.24
CA THR A 607 1.29 -18.60 -40.40
C THR A 607 0.72 -17.81 -41.57
N LYS A 608 -0.50 -17.25 -41.44
CA LYS A 608 -1.23 -16.59 -42.54
C LYS A 608 -1.31 -17.46 -43.80
N GLY A 609 -1.38 -18.78 -43.62
CA GLY A 609 -1.44 -19.77 -44.69
C GLY A 609 -0.10 -20.08 -45.38
N THR A 610 1.04 -19.61 -44.87
CA THR A 610 2.37 -19.86 -45.47
C THR A 610 3.11 -21.06 -44.89
N GLY A 611 2.61 -21.68 -43.82
CA GLY A 611 3.27 -22.78 -43.13
C GLY A 611 2.29 -23.70 -42.42
N ASP A 612 2.80 -24.81 -41.89
CA ASP A 612 1.99 -25.78 -41.13
C ASP A 612 1.71 -25.25 -39.72
N GLU A 613 0.46 -24.86 -39.46
CA GLU A 613 0.03 -24.35 -38.17
C GLU A 613 -0.11 -25.43 -37.08
N SER A 614 0.01 -26.72 -37.45
CA SER A 614 -0.07 -27.84 -36.52
C SER A 614 1.28 -28.21 -35.90
N LEU A 615 2.38 -27.70 -36.47
CA LEU A 615 3.76 -27.99 -36.05
C LEU A 615 4.48 -26.73 -35.56
N LEU A 616 5.53 -26.94 -34.75
CA LEU A 616 6.43 -25.90 -34.29
C LEU A 616 7.25 -25.40 -35.47
N ASN A 617 7.12 -24.10 -35.77
CA ASN A 617 7.86 -23.46 -36.85
C ASN A 617 9.06 -22.70 -36.28
N VAL A 618 10.19 -22.79 -36.99
CA VAL A 618 11.38 -21.97 -36.72
C VAL A 618 11.68 -21.07 -37.91
N ALA A 619 12.13 -19.85 -37.65
CA ALA A 619 12.48 -18.89 -38.69
C ALA A 619 13.74 -18.11 -38.32
N GLN A 620 14.67 -18.01 -39.28
CA GLN A 620 15.91 -17.27 -39.12
C GLN A 620 15.75 -15.81 -39.54
N MET A 621 16.38 -14.91 -38.79
CA MET A 621 16.37 -13.48 -39.02
C MET A 621 17.67 -12.83 -38.55
N PRO A 622 18.31 -12.00 -39.38
CA PRO A 622 19.51 -11.31 -38.96
C PRO A 622 19.17 -10.10 -38.09
N VAL A 623 19.95 -9.92 -37.04
CA VAL A 623 19.87 -8.78 -36.12
C VAL A 623 20.15 -7.48 -36.87
N LEU A 624 19.31 -6.48 -36.58
CA LEU A 624 19.47 -5.12 -37.07
C LEU A 624 19.87 -4.23 -35.88
N SER A 625 20.89 -3.40 -36.05
CA SER A 625 21.28 -2.47 -34.99
C SER A 625 20.14 -1.49 -34.67
N ASN A 626 20.06 -1.06 -33.41
CA ASN A 626 19.02 -0.10 -32.99
C ASN A 626 19.12 1.22 -33.78
N ALA A 627 20.31 1.61 -34.22
CA ALA A 627 20.53 2.80 -35.05
C ALA A 627 19.85 2.67 -36.43
N GLU A 628 20.07 1.54 -37.12
CA GLU A 628 19.41 1.26 -38.41
C GLU A 628 17.90 1.06 -38.23
N CYS A 629 17.49 0.33 -37.19
CA CYS A 629 16.07 0.12 -36.88
C CYS A 629 15.33 1.45 -36.63
N ASN A 630 15.98 2.39 -35.94
CA ASN A 630 15.42 3.70 -35.64
C ASN A 630 15.26 4.62 -36.86
N LYS A 631 15.90 4.34 -38.00
CA LYS A 631 15.58 5.02 -39.27
C LYS A 631 14.13 4.77 -39.68
N TYR A 632 13.62 3.56 -39.46
CA TYR A 632 12.22 3.21 -39.73
C TYR A 632 11.28 3.71 -38.65
N PHE A 633 11.63 3.48 -37.37
CA PHE A 633 10.75 3.81 -36.23
C PHE A 633 10.88 5.26 -35.71
N ARG A 634 11.68 6.10 -36.37
CA ARG A 634 11.89 7.53 -36.05
C ARG A 634 12.38 7.75 -34.61
N GLY A 635 13.39 6.99 -34.19
CA GLY A 635 14.02 7.14 -32.87
C GLY A 635 13.20 6.61 -31.69
N ARG A 636 12.15 5.81 -31.93
CA ARG A 636 11.28 5.28 -30.87
C ARG A 636 11.78 3.99 -30.23
N VAL A 637 12.68 3.24 -30.88
CA VAL A 637 13.24 1.99 -30.35
C VAL A 637 14.27 2.33 -29.29
N LYS A 638 14.07 1.81 -28.09
CA LYS A 638 14.90 2.06 -26.91
C LYS A 638 15.99 0.98 -26.75
N ASP A 639 16.94 1.21 -25.86
CA ASP A 639 18.08 0.29 -25.63
C ASP A 639 17.67 -1.05 -25.00
N ASN A 640 16.53 -1.07 -24.29
CA ASN A 640 15.91 -2.29 -23.76
C ASN A 640 15.14 -3.11 -24.80
N GLU A 641 15.16 -2.67 -26.06
CA GLU A 641 14.59 -3.36 -27.20
C GLU A 641 15.71 -3.73 -28.19
N MET A 642 15.47 -4.78 -28.97
CA MET A 642 16.34 -5.16 -30.09
C MET A 642 15.52 -5.40 -31.35
N CYS A 643 16.17 -5.24 -32.50
CA CYS A 643 15.52 -5.43 -33.78
C CYS A 643 16.14 -6.54 -34.61
N THR A 644 15.32 -7.12 -35.47
CA THR A 644 15.78 -7.96 -36.57
C THR A 644 15.24 -7.41 -37.88
N SER A 645 15.97 -7.65 -38.96
CA SER A 645 15.49 -7.28 -40.29
C SER A 645 14.33 -8.18 -40.71
N SER A 646 13.44 -7.65 -41.55
CA SER A 646 12.45 -8.47 -42.24
C SER A 646 13.08 -9.01 -43.52
N PHE A 647 13.10 -10.34 -43.68
CA PHE A 647 13.44 -10.94 -44.96
C PHE A 647 12.46 -10.48 -46.05
N GLN A 648 12.91 -10.39 -47.30
CA GLN A 648 12.11 -9.98 -48.47
C GLN A 648 10.79 -10.78 -48.65
N ALA A 649 10.60 -11.89 -47.92
CA ALA A 649 9.43 -12.76 -47.99
C ALA A 649 8.39 -12.57 -46.87
N GLY A 650 8.49 -11.54 -46.01
CA GLY A 650 7.46 -11.27 -44.99
C GLY A 650 7.47 -12.21 -43.78
N VAL A 651 8.67 -12.63 -43.37
CA VAL A 651 8.88 -13.53 -42.22
C VAL A 651 8.82 -12.74 -40.91
N GLY A 652 8.07 -13.24 -39.92
CA GLY A 652 7.99 -12.66 -38.58
C GLY A 652 7.06 -13.42 -37.65
N ALA A 653 7.16 -13.12 -36.36
CA ALA A 653 6.27 -13.69 -35.35
C ALA A 653 4.87 -13.07 -35.42
N CYS A 654 3.85 -13.89 -35.20
CA CYS A 654 2.44 -13.53 -35.31
C CYS A 654 1.68 -13.79 -34.00
N GLU A 655 0.34 -13.66 -34.05
CA GLU A 655 -0.51 -14.03 -32.94
C GLU A 655 -0.21 -15.45 -32.47
N ARG A 656 -0.17 -15.63 -31.13
CA ARG A 656 0.22 -16.85 -30.39
C ARG A 656 1.73 -17.18 -30.31
N ASP A 657 2.58 -16.52 -31.08
CA ASP A 657 4.05 -16.61 -30.89
C ASP A 657 4.56 -15.74 -29.74
N TYR A 658 3.74 -14.80 -29.25
CA TYR A 658 4.11 -13.84 -28.23
C TYR A 658 4.66 -14.51 -26.96
N GLY A 659 5.78 -14.01 -26.46
CA GLY A 659 6.51 -14.61 -25.34
C GLY A 659 7.51 -15.70 -25.73
N GLY A 660 7.48 -16.19 -26.97
CA GLY A 660 8.45 -17.15 -27.48
C GLY A 660 9.88 -16.58 -27.63
N PRO A 661 10.87 -17.45 -27.90
CA PRO A 661 12.28 -17.07 -27.96
C PRO A 661 12.65 -16.38 -29.26
N LEU A 662 13.58 -15.42 -29.17
CA LEU A 662 14.55 -15.09 -30.22
C LEU A 662 15.91 -15.58 -29.72
N ALA A 663 16.36 -16.71 -30.24
CA ALA A 663 17.58 -17.39 -29.81
C ALA A 663 18.70 -17.17 -30.85
N CYS A 664 19.89 -16.77 -30.42
CA CYS A 664 21.04 -16.58 -31.30
C CYS A 664 22.11 -17.62 -30.94
N GLN A 665 22.71 -18.24 -31.96
CA GLN A 665 23.79 -19.19 -31.74
C GLN A 665 25.09 -18.42 -31.49
N THR A 666 25.68 -18.61 -30.30
CA THR A 666 26.97 -18.02 -29.93
C THR A 666 27.94 -19.15 -29.61
N SER A 667 28.98 -19.31 -30.44
CA SER A 667 29.89 -20.46 -30.38
C SER A 667 29.12 -21.79 -30.43
N ASP A 668 29.17 -22.61 -29.35
CA ASP A 668 28.54 -23.93 -29.28
C ASP A 668 27.24 -23.96 -28.44
N CYS A 669 26.58 -22.82 -28.25
CA CYS A 669 25.34 -22.75 -27.47
C CYS A 669 24.34 -21.73 -28.03
N TRP A 670 23.06 -22.01 -27.80
CA TRP A 670 21.94 -21.12 -28.10
C TRP A 670 21.64 -20.21 -26.90
N VAL A 671 21.61 -18.91 -27.16
CA VAL A 671 21.42 -17.87 -26.15
C VAL A 671 20.12 -17.12 -26.43
N LEU A 672 19.30 -16.91 -25.40
CA LEU A 672 18.04 -16.19 -25.49
C LEU A 672 18.30 -14.68 -25.51
N GLU A 673 18.41 -14.10 -26.70
CA GLU A 673 18.72 -12.68 -26.86
C GLU A 673 17.47 -11.80 -26.83
N GLY A 674 16.33 -12.33 -27.27
CA GLY A 674 15.08 -11.60 -27.26
C GLY A 674 13.83 -12.40 -26.91
N VAL A 675 12.76 -11.68 -26.56
CA VAL A 675 11.42 -12.23 -26.33
C VAL A 675 10.43 -11.57 -27.28
N ILE A 676 9.63 -12.40 -27.95
CA ILE A 676 8.64 -11.97 -28.94
C ILE A 676 7.54 -11.14 -28.28
N ILE A 677 7.21 -9.99 -28.87
CA ILE A 677 6.11 -9.11 -28.43
C ILE A 677 5.12 -8.80 -29.58
N PRO A 678 3.85 -8.53 -29.26
CA PRO A 678 2.85 -8.02 -30.18
C PRO A 678 3.31 -6.84 -31.05
N MET A 679 3.14 -7.00 -32.37
CA MET A 679 3.36 -5.96 -33.36
C MET A 679 2.06 -5.62 -34.09
N ARG A 680 1.92 -4.36 -34.53
CA ARG A 680 0.73 -3.91 -35.29
C ARG A 680 0.53 -4.65 -36.61
N ARG A 681 1.63 -5.09 -37.24
CA ARG A 681 1.63 -5.84 -38.49
C ARG A 681 2.72 -6.90 -38.42
N CYS A 682 2.31 -8.15 -38.28
CA CYS A 682 3.21 -9.28 -38.18
C CYS A 682 3.77 -9.65 -39.56
N GLY A 683 5.09 -9.81 -39.67
CA GLY A 683 5.77 -10.25 -40.90
C GLY A 683 5.57 -9.32 -42.11
N HIS A 684 5.39 -8.01 -41.91
CA HIS A 684 5.22 -7.10 -43.05
C HIS A 684 6.55 -6.95 -43.81
N PRO A 685 6.59 -7.19 -45.13
CA PRO A 685 7.82 -7.01 -45.91
C PRO A 685 8.42 -5.62 -45.72
N GLY A 686 9.72 -5.58 -45.45
CA GLY A 686 10.48 -4.33 -45.28
C GLY A 686 10.27 -3.60 -43.94
N GLN A 687 9.48 -4.14 -43.01
CA GLN A 687 9.33 -3.61 -41.65
C GLN A 687 10.20 -4.41 -40.67
N PRO A 688 11.18 -3.80 -39.97
CA PRO A 688 11.95 -4.52 -38.95
C PRO A 688 11.05 -5.00 -37.80
N ASN A 689 11.41 -6.15 -37.21
CA ASN A 689 10.71 -6.73 -36.06
C ASN A 689 11.35 -6.20 -34.76
N ILE A 690 10.55 -6.00 -33.70
CA ILE A 690 11.01 -5.54 -32.39
C ILE A 690 10.80 -6.63 -31.35
N PHE A 691 11.80 -6.84 -30.50
CA PHE A 691 11.80 -7.80 -29.40
C PHE A 691 12.24 -7.11 -28.11
N ILE A 692 11.83 -7.65 -26.96
CA ILE A 692 12.43 -7.28 -25.67
C ILE A 692 13.87 -7.76 -25.69
N ARG A 693 14.85 -6.90 -25.38
CA ARG A 693 16.27 -7.30 -25.28
C ARG A 693 16.53 -7.97 -23.93
N VAL A 694 16.80 -9.27 -23.92
CA VAL A 694 16.94 -10.06 -22.69
C VAL A 694 18.16 -9.64 -21.89
N SER A 695 19.28 -9.34 -22.54
CA SER A 695 20.53 -8.90 -21.89
C SER A 695 20.37 -7.65 -21.02
N PHE A 696 19.34 -6.84 -21.27
CA PHE A 696 19.00 -5.68 -20.44
C PHE A 696 18.44 -6.08 -19.06
N TYR A 697 17.82 -7.28 -18.97
CA TYR A 697 17.03 -7.75 -17.83
C TYR A 697 17.62 -8.98 -17.10
N VAL A 698 18.84 -9.41 -17.44
CA VAL A 698 19.45 -10.65 -16.93
C VAL A 698 19.63 -10.64 -15.41
N ASP A 699 20.05 -9.52 -14.84
CA ASP A 699 20.15 -9.28 -13.40
C ASP A 699 18.78 -9.47 -12.70
N TRP A 700 17.73 -8.85 -13.24
CA TRP A 700 16.36 -9.00 -12.75
C TRP A 700 15.89 -10.47 -12.85
N ILE A 701 16.14 -11.13 -13.99
CA ILE A 701 15.77 -12.54 -14.21
C ILE A 701 16.45 -13.43 -13.15
N LYS A 702 17.77 -13.28 -12.96
CA LYS A 702 18.54 -14.02 -11.95
C LYS A 702 18.02 -13.77 -10.55
N LYS A 703 17.71 -12.52 -10.21
CA LYS A 703 17.13 -12.15 -8.92
C LYS A 703 15.78 -12.81 -8.68
N VAL A 704 14.88 -12.83 -9.67
CA VAL A 704 13.59 -13.51 -9.55
C VAL A 704 13.78 -14.99 -9.21
N MET A 705 14.66 -15.68 -9.95
CA MET A 705 14.96 -17.10 -9.71
C MET A 705 15.52 -17.33 -8.30
N VAL A 706 16.43 -16.47 -7.82
CA VAL A 706 17.03 -16.59 -6.48
C VAL A 706 16.03 -16.29 -5.36
N MET A 707 15.21 -15.25 -5.53
CA MET A 707 14.30 -14.76 -4.49
C MET A 707 13.09 -15.69 -4.30
N ASN A 708 12.64 -16.34 -5.37
CA ASN A 708 11.42 -17.13 -5.35
C ASN A 708 11.65 -18.66 -5.32
N ASP A 709 12.91 -19.11 -5.35
CA ASP A 709 13.23 -20.50 -5.05
C ASP A 709 13.25 -20.72 -3.52
N GLU A 710 12.28 -21.51 -3.05
CA GLU A 710 12.32 -22.19 -1.76
C GLU A 710 13.39 -23.29 -1.87
N ARG A 711 14.43 -23.25 -1.03
CA ARG A 711 15.28 -24.44 -0.85
C ARG A 711 14.47 -25.47 -0.06
N PRO A 712 14.58 -26.77 -0.43
CA PRO A 712 13.82 -27.86 0.17
C PRO A 712 13.99 -27.98 1.68
#